data_AF-A0A1C5BQ50-F1
#
_entry.id   AF-A0A1C5BQ50-F1
#
_cell.length_a   1.000
_cell.length_b   1.000
_cell.length_c   1.000
_cell.angle_alpha   90.00
_cell.angle_beta   90.00
_cell.angle_gamma   90.00
#
_symmetry.space_group_name_H-M   'P 1'
#
loop_
_entity.id
_entity.type
_entity.pdbx_description
1 polymer ?
#
loop_
_entity_poly.entity_id
_entity_poly.type
_entity_poly.pdbx_seq_one_letter_code
_entity_poly.pdbx_strand_id
1 'polypeptide(L)'
;MSEQPANERGTWTPPPLTSQERIEQQRVGEALLTDDGRITNTGQAKTIAIHAVAERMRSSTPELVLSAFGLVVGTDMAHRLGDGRYVLVPHNEQYPSMGADVVHVGDLDAANPRHASASVVRMDDPHAEVLVRWIAVSELMGSWSYGSNNNVRVLALQEASREEFGLTNVLEWRLDPKTRAAVGLELDYNRDALREFLRTQYAMTQDVLAARGITELISYRALTWPEGAPHPEWADLNVGDSFQARHRPLASWSADRQIVADWLEQRGGRAALLVARKPAQDILAIPMTGIGFFGQKEWVTLPGNGPTTLDGIYSGTAPAAVEQTAASSIHLGAPVLDDTPDAPAERPAPALAKAGDQAQPLTVAAQLDPADPLDNRIIQILAGEEEFPSWWPQDDTGYAIRQRDLDFLGINPVQIKWMLTGEAPMGMTPELYQQFGTEMLEALQLDGIQPSQLDIRLKGSGAGFFSGIHKSLPREEDLLGNPVAAQRLRDWFDDDQDRPARPPHDSMWRLGLDSVPSDFDLDINSTAIVQAARAHWQANHPDRYPGDFMGGHGYLDKQTAVGTLPALGEWASRWERTLGRQLSLGVFESTGPFDATVLGRALSSHFLDTDWIIHQPDTPMAWHTPRSKITDLSAPPVLAPQLANTFRPENWAAYSDAQLGALQEHSQHAAVEARERARELHQQHIALRTAFAQQDGGAAVTQLRAQGASAETVERARAAAVQDIAYAEQTAVKSQTASEAAAVRAQAIGSELQRRAALSPQQRRTEELARQALAPQRTAPPPVAPRRPEPKQQPPGQSRSM
;
A
#
# COMPACT_ATOMS: atom_id res chain seq x y z
N MET A 1 -36.35 -32.35 10.89
CA MET A 1 -35.68 -31.35 11.74
C MET A 1 -35.95 -31.78 13.17
N SER A 2 -34.96 -32.40 13.81
CA SER A 2 -35.04 -32.81 15.21
C SER A 2 -34.83 -31.54 16.04
N GLU A 3 -35.77 -31.20 16.92
CA GLU A 3 -35.60 -30.15 17.91
C GLU A 3 -34.35 -30.49 18.73
N GLN A 4 -33.27 -29.72 18.54
CA GLN A 4 -32.15 -29.75 19.47
C GLN A 4 -32.67 -29.20 20.80
N PRO A 5 -32.55 -29.95 21.91
CA PRO A 5 -33.01 -29.48 23.21
C PRO A 5 -32.34 -28.14 23.50
N ALA A 6 -33.13 -27.18 23.98
CA ALA A 6 -32.62 -25.90 24.48
C ALA A 6 -31.54 -26.22 25.51
N ASN A 7 -30.30 -26.05 25.09
CA ASN A 7 -29.13 -26.47 25.83
C ASN A 7 -29.11 -25.63 27.12
N GLU A 8 -29.41 -26.26 28.26
CA GLU A 8 -29.13 -25.73 29.60
C GLU A 8 -27.62 -25.50 29.70
N ARG A 9 -27.11 -24.44 29.06
CA ARG A 9 -25.75 -23.97 29.28
C ARG A 9 -25.75 -23.33 30.66
N GLY A 10 -25.65 -24.19 31.67
CA GLY A 10 -25.50 -23.78 33.06
C GLY A 10 -24.42 -22.71 33.16
N THR A 11 -24.65 -21.74 34.02
CA THR A 11 -23.68 -20.69 34.36
C THR A 11 -22.36 -21.35 34.75
N TRP A 12 -21.37 -21.29 33.86
CA TRP A 12 -20.05 -21.82 34.15
C TRP A 12 -19.42 -20.95 35.25
N THR A 13 -19.18 -21.54 36.41
CA THR A 13 -18.42 -20.90 37.47
C THR A 13 -16.95 -21.25 37.29
N PRO A 14 -16.03 -20.27 37.25
CA PRO A 14 -14.62 -20.58 37.15
C PRO A 14 -14.18 -21.39 38.37
N PRO A 15 -13.29 -22.39 38.20
CA PRO A 15 -12.82 -23.18 39.33
C PRO A 15 -12.14 -22.28 40.39
N PRO A 16 -12.08 -22.68 41.66
CA PRO A 16 -11.33 -21.93 42.68
C PRO A 16 -9.87 -21.70 42.27
N LEU A 17 -9.25 -20.60 42.73
CA LEU A 17 -7.87 -20.24 42.37
C LEU A 17 -6.84 -21.32 42.69
N THR A 18 -7.07 -22.08 43.77
CA THR A 18 -6.22 -23.17 44.22
C THR A 18 -6.65 -24.55 43.70
N SER A 19 -7.61 -24.61 42.78
CA SER A 19 -8.10 -25.89 42.27
C SER A 19 -7.04 -26.57 41.41
N GLN A 20 -7.01 -27.89 41.48
CA GLN A 20 -6.16 -28.72 40.64
C GLN A 20 -6.41 -28.46 39.15
N GLU A 21 -7.67 -28.20 38.77
CA GLU A 21 -8.04 -27.90 37.39
C GLU A 21 -7.38 -26.61 36.88
N ARG A 22 -7.33 -25.52 37.65
CA ARG A 22 -6.64 -24.29 37.21
C ARG A 22 -5.13 -24.51 37.06
N ILE A 23 -4.52 -25.26 37.97
CA ILE A 23 -3.09 -25.61 37.90
C ILE A 23 -2.82 -26.45 36.64
N GLU A 24 -3.67 -27.43 36.34
CA GLU A 24 -3.56 -28.26 35.14
C GLU A 24 -3.78 -27.45 33.87
N GLN A 25 -4.79 -26.58 33.82
CA GLN A 25 -5.07 -25.72 32.68
C GLN A 25 -3.95 -24.70 32.43
N GLN A 26 -3.36 -24.14 33.50
CA GLN A 26 -2.17 -23.30 33.37
C GLN A 26 -1.00 -24.10 32.78
N ARG A 27 -0.75 -25.33 33.25
CA ARG A 27 0.30 -26.21 32.67
C ARG A 27 0.04 -26.56 31.21
N VAL A 28 -1.22 -26.81 30.83
CA VAL A 28 -1.61 -27.04 29.43
C VAL A 28 -1.32 -25.79 28.60
N GLY A 29 -1.71 -24.61 29.11
CA GLY A 29 -1.44 -23.34 28.46
C GLY A 29 0.06 -23.06 28.32
N GLU A 30 0.87 -23.37 29.33
CA GLU A 30 2.33 -23.29 29.28
C GLU A 30 2.94 -24.26 28.27
N ALA A 31 2.44 -25.51 28.24
CA ALA A 31 2.89 -26.50 27.27
C ALA A 31 2.55 -26.11 25.83
N LEU A 32 1.51 -25.30 25.60
CA LEU A 32 1.17 -24.76 24.27
C LEU A 32 2.13 -23.67 23.80
N LEU A 33 2.99 -23.15 24.68
CA LEU A 33 3.96 -22.12 24.33
C LEU A 33 5.22 -22.71 23.71
N THR A 34 5.68 -23.91 24.07
CA THR A 34 6.81 -24.55 23.38
C THR A 34 6.66 -26.07 23.38
N ASP A 35 7.23 -26.76 22.39
CA ASP A 35 7.13 -28.23 22.30
C ASP A 35 7.84 -28.97 23.46
N ASP A 36 8.82 -28.33 24.10
CA ASP A 36 9.57 -28.88 25.23
C ASP A 36 9.17 -28.30 26.60
N GLY A 37 8.19 -27.40 26.64
CA GLY A 37 7.75 -26.68 27.83
C GLY A 37 8.78 -25.73 28.45
N ARG A 38 9.89 -25.41 27.75
CA ARG A 38 10.93 -24.50 28.24
C ARG A 38 11.17 -23.35 27.26
N ILE A 39 10.74 -22.15 27.64
CA ILE A 39 11.17 -20.90 26.98
C ILE A 39 12.65 -20.67 27.34
N THR A 40 13.58 -21.28 26.63
CA THR A 40 15.01 -20.98 26.81
C THR A 40 15.45 -19.78 25.99
N ASN A 41 14.79 -19.51 24.85
CA ASN A 41 15.03 -18.35 24.01
C ASN A 41 13.78 -17.94 23.19
N THR A 42 13.19 -16.78 23.50
CA THR A 42 12.01 -16.22 22.80
C THR A 42 12.26 -15.98 21.32
N GLY A 43 13.47 -15.54 20.92
CA GLY A 43 13.80 -15.29 19.51
C GLY A 43 13.77 -16.56 18.68
N GLN A 44 14.27 -17.67 19.23
CA GLN A 44 14.23 -18.98 18.59
C GLN A 44 12.79 -19.47 18.40
N ALA A 45 11.99 -19.43 19.45
CA ALA A 45 10.60 -19.89 19.39
C ALA A 45 9.77 -19.07 18.40
N LYS A 46 9.95 -17.73 18.38
CA LYS A 46 9.33 -16.85 17.39
C LYS A 46 9.76 -17.21 15.97
N THR A 47 11.05 -17.47 15.75
CA THR A 47 11.60 -17.86 14.44
C THR A 47 10.96 -19.16 13.93
N ILE A 48 10.79 -20.17 14.79
CA ILE A 48 10.12 -21.42 14.44
C ILE A 48 8.66 -21.17 14.00
N ALA A 49 7.92 -20.37 14.77
CA ALA A 49 6.53 -20.02 14.45
C ALA A 49 6.44 -19.27 13.11
N ILE A 50 7.32 -18.28 12.89
CA ILE A 50 7.40 -17.51 11.64
C ILE A 50 7.63 -18.44 10.45
N HIS A 51 8.58 -19.37 10.54
CA HIS A 51 8.89 -20.29 9.45
C HIS A 51 7.67 -21.15 9.11
N ALA A 52 7.04 -21.74 10.13
CA ALA A 52 5.88 -22.61 9.95
C ALA A 52 4.68 -21.87 9.34
N VAL A 53 4.43 -20.62 9.73
CA VAL A 53 3.37 -19.80 9.12
C VAL A 53 3.72 -19.44 7.68
N ALA A 54 4.92 -18.94 7.43
CA ALA A 54 5.35 -18.50 6.09
C ALA A 54 5.36 -19.62 5.05
N GLU A 55 5.70 -20.86 5.46
CA GLU A 55 5.67 -22.06 4.62
C GLU A 55 4.24 -22.47 4.23
N ARG A 56 3.26 -22.25 5.11
CA ARG A 56 1.86 -22.62 4.85
C ARG A 56 1.04 -21.54 4.13
N MET A 57 1.45 -20.27 4.25
CA MET A 57 0.75 -19.18 3.57
C MET A 57 0.83 -19.29 2.05
N ARG A 58 -0.32 -19.20 1.37
CA ARG A 58 -0.38 -19.28 -0.10
C ARG A 58 -0.18 -17.94 -0.81
N SER A 59 -0.22 -16.82 -0.09
CA SER A 59 0.08 -15.51 -0.65
C SER A 59 1.46 -15.49 -1.30
N SER A 60 1.56 -14.82 -2.44
CA SER A 60 2.83 -14.66 -3.14
C SER A 60 3.82 -13.84 -2.30
N THR A 61 5.12 -14.01 -2.51
CA THR A 61 6.14 -13.24 -1.79
C THR A 61 5.98 -11.72 -1.96
N PRO A 62 5.72 -11.18 -3.17
CA PRO A 62 5.48 -9.74 -3.33
C PRO A 62 4.23 -9.25 -2.60
N GLU A 63 3.15 -10.04 -2.59
CA GLU A 63 1.93 -9.72 -1.83
C GLU A 63 2.16 -9.68 -0.31
N LEU A 64 2.96 -10.63 0.21
CA LEU A 64 3.37 -10.65 1.61
C LEU A 64 4.19 -9.42 1.98
N VAL A 65 5.20 -9.08 1.18
CA VAL A 65 6.05 -7.89 1.38
C VAL A 65 5.20 -6.63 1.45
N LEU A 66 4.27 -6.46 0.51
CA LEU A 66 3.37 -5.31 0.48
C LEU A 66 2.46 -5.23 1.71
N SER A 67 1.97 -6.38 2.21
CA SER A 67 1.18 -6.42 3.44
C SER A 67 1.97 -6.13 4.71
N ALA A 68 3.30 -6.20 4.63
CA ALA A 68 4.21 -6.18 5.76
C ALA A 68 5.13 -4.95 5.77
N PHE A 69 4.92 -3.92 4.93
CA PHE A 69 5.81 -2.74 4.93
C PHE A 69 5.99 -2.13 6.31
N GLY A 70 7.22 -1.74 6.64
CA GLY A 70 7.55 -1.25 7.96
C GLY A 70 9.05 -1.06 8.14
N LEU A 71 9.52 -1.00 9.39
CA LEU A 71 10.93 -0.77 9.71
C LEU A 71 11.88 -1.76 9.03
N VAL A 72 11.48 -3.03 8.92
CA VAL A 72 12.35 -4.13 8.48
C VAL A 72 11.98 -4.71 7.11
N VAL A 73 10.86 -4.29 6.52
CA VAL A 73 10.38 -4.76 5.21
C VAL A 73 10.19 -3.54 4.31
N GLY A 74 10.99 -3.46 3.26
CA GLY A 74 10.95 -2.39 2.25
C GLY A 74 10.58 -2.90 0.85
N THR A 75 10.41 -1.98 -0.10
CA THR A 75 10.06 -2.28 -1.49
C THR A 75 11.16 -3.04 -2.23
N ASP A 76 12.44 -2.78 -1.91
CA ASP A 76 13.59 -3.42 -2.54
C ASP A 76 13.60 -4.94 -2.31
N MET A 77 13.04 -5.42 -1.19
CA MET A 77 13.00 -6.85 -0.88
C MET A 77 12.22 -7.67 -1.91
N ALA A 78 11.12 -7.14 -2.46
CA ALA A 78 10.37 -7.85 -3.49
C ALA A 78 10.95 -7.57 -4.89
N HIS A 79 11.30 -6.33 -5.19
CA HIS A 79 11.74 -5.92 -6.54
C HIS A 79 13.09 -6.50 -6.93
N ARG A 80 13.98 -6.75 -5.95
CA ARG A 80 15.33 -7.26 -6.22
C ARG A 80 15.40 -8.79 -6.16
N LEU A 81 14.31 -9.51 -5.87
CA LEU A 81 14.33 -10.99 -5.91
C LEU A 81 14.68 -11.47 -7.31
N GLY A 82 15.65 -12.39 -7.39
CA GLY A 82 16.23 -12.86 -8.64
C GLY A 82 17.36 -11.98 -9.20
N ASP A 83 17.65 -10.82 -8.62
CA ASP A 83 18.73 -9.93 -9.07
C ASP A 83 20.04 -10.20 -8.31
N GLY A 84 20.94 -10.94 -8.97
CA GLY A 84 22.28 -11.23 -8.48
C GLY A 84 23.22 -10.03 -8.33
N ARG A 85 22.75 -8.80 -8.40
CA ARG A 85 23.54 -7.62 -8.00
C ARG A 85 23.28 -7.22 -6.56
N TYR A 86 22.29 -7.83 -5.91
CA TYR A 86 21.86 -7.50 -4.56
C TYR A 86 21.97 -8.69 -3.62
N VAL A 87 22.10 -8.39 -2.34
CA VAL A 87 22.08 -9.37 -1.24
C VAL A 87 21.17 -8.89 -0.12
N LEU A 88 20.63 -9.83 0.65
CA LEU A 88 20.07 -9.61 1.96
C LEU A 88 21.19 -9.69 2.99
N VAL A 89 21.27 -8.68 3.85
CA VAL A 89 22.15 -8.64 5.02
C VAL A 89 21.26 -8.72 6.27
N PRO A 90 21.07 -9.91 6.86
CA PRO A 90 20.25 -10.07 8.06
C PRO A 90 20.71 -9.15 9.19
N HIS A 91 19.74 -8.60 9.94
CA HIS A 91 19.99 -7.80 11.14
C HIS A 91 20.53 -8.68 12.28
N ASN A 92 20.15 -9.96 12.28
CA ASN A 92 20.61 -10.97 13.22
C ASN A 92 20.89 -12.28 12.48
N GLU A 93 22.13 -12.76 12.55
CA GLU A 93 22.54 -13.99 11.86
C GLU A 93 21.87 -15.25 12.44
N GLN A 94 21.62 -15.27 13.74
CA GLN A 94 20.96 -16.40 14.41
C GLN A 94 19.44 -16.42 14.14
N TYR A 95 18.84 -15.24 13.97
CA TYR A 95 17.40 -15.06 13.76
C TYR A 95 17.14 -14.15 12.55
N PRO A 96 17.43 -14.62 11.33
CA PRO A 96 17.42 -13.77 10.13
C PRO A 96 16.01 -13.30 9.74
N SER A 97 14.96 -13.93 10.28
CA SER A 97 13.57 -13.49 10.19
C SER A 97 13.27 -12.17 10.92
N MET A 98 14.21 -11.63 11.70
CA MET A 98 14.06 -10.39 12.46
C MET A 98 14.42 -9.13 11.66
N GLY A 99 14.60 -9.25 10.34
CA GLY A 99 14.88 -8.13 9.45
C GLY A 99 16.17 -8.31 8.66
N ALA A 100 16.25 -7.64 7.52
CA ALA A 100 17.45 -7.57 6.69
C ALA A 100 17.53 -6.23 5.95
N ASP A 101 18.75 -5.86 5.56
CA ASP A 101 19.00 -4.77 4.63
C ASP A 101 19.16 -5.35 3.21
N VAL A 102 18.59 -4.72 2.19
CA VAL A 102 18.91 -5.05 0.78
C VAL A 102 20.07 -4.16 0.36
N VAL A 103 21.19 -4.78 0.00
CA VAL A 103 22.46 -4.07 -0.29
C VAL A 103 22.98 -4.51 -1.65
N HIS A 104 23.45 -3.56 -2.46
CA HIS A 104 24.14 -3.89 -3.70
C HIS A 104 25.50 -4.52 -3.38
N VAL A 105 25.91 -5.54 -4.11
CA VAL A 105 27.14 -6.32 -3.83
C VAL A 105 28.39 -5.44 -3.80
N GLY A 106 28.42 -4.41 -4.65
CA GLY A 106 29.51 -3.43 -4.69
C GLY A 106 29.62 -2.54 -3.44
N ASP A 107 28.56 -2.47 -2.63
CA ASP A 107 28.48 -1.63 -1.44
C ASP A 107 28.79 -2.41 -0.15
N LEU A 108 29.15 -3.70 -0.27
CA LEU A 108 29.54 -4.52 0.87
C LEU A 108 30.89 -4.07 1.45
N ASP A 109 30.84 -3.43 2.61
CA ASP A 109 32.01 -3.13 3.43
C ASP A 109 32.63 -4.38 4.08
N ALA A 110 33.83 -4.76 3.65
CA ALA A 110 34.59 -5.90 4.20
C ALA A 110 34.99 -5.73 5.69
N ALA A 111 34.97 -4.50 6.22
CA ALA A 111 35.22 -4.26 7.64
C ALA A 111 34.00 -4.55 8.52
N ASN A 112 32.80 -4.62 7.94
CA ASN A 112 31.57 -4.97 8.65
C ASN A 112 31.38 -6.49 8.67
N PRO A 113 31.42 -7.16 9.85
CA PRO A 113 31.25 -8.60 9.93
C PRO A 113 29.93 -9.12 9.35
N ARG A 114 28.85 -8.31 9.36
CA ARG A 114 27.55 -8.68 8.76
C ARG A 114 27.63 -8.81 7.23
N HIS A 115 28.61 -8.16 6.60
CA HIS A 115 28.83 -8.20 5.15
C HIS A 115 29.78 -9.32 4.72
N ALA A 116 30.24 -10.15 5.65
CA ALA A 116 31.00 -11.34 5.32
C ALA A 116 30.18 -12.24 4.37
N SER A 117 30.83 -12.86 3.38
CA SER A 117 30.16 -13.66 2.36
C SER A 117 29.33 -14.83 2.94
N ALA A 118 29.70 -15.33 4.12
CA ALA A 118 28.96 -16.37 4.83
C ALA A 118 27.69 -15.88 5.53
N SER A 119 27.56 -14.57 5.74
CA SER A 119 26.49 -13.95 6.55
C SER A 119 25.47 -13.19 5.70
N VAL A 120 25.62 -13.18 4.37
CA VAL A 120 24.69 -12.55 3.42
C VAL A 120 24.00 -13.58 2.55
N VAL A 121 22.77 -13.28 2.11
CA VAL A 121 22.01 -14.14 1.19
C VAL A 121 21.85 -13.43 -0.15
N ARG A 122 22.36 -14.04 -1.20
CA ARG A 122 22.28 -13.58 -2.59
C ARG A 122 20.83 -13.51 -3.06
N MET A 123 20.38 -12.39 -3.65
CA MET A 123 18.98 -12.24 -4.06
C MET A 123 18.58 -13.15 -5.24
N ASP A 124 19.54 -13.65 -6.01
CA ASP A 124 19.35 -14.68 -7.04
C ASP A 124 19.37 -16.12 -6.49
N ASP A 125 19.59 -16.31 -5.20
CA ASP A 125 19.48 -17.60 -4.52
C ASP A 125 18.01 -17.87 -4.13
N PRO A 126 17.44 -19.06 -4.40
CA PRO A 126 16.10 -19.43 -3.92
C PRO A 126 15.87 -19.25 -2.41
N HIS A 127 16.92 -19.34 -1.59
CA HIS A 127 16.82 -19.08 -0.15
C HIS A 127 16.50 -17.61 0.18
N ALA A 128 16.80 -16.66 -0.70
CA ALA A 128 16.44 -15.25 -0.48
C ALA A 128 14.93 -15.06 -0.47
N GLU A 129 14.20 -15.71 -1.38
CA GLU A 129 12.73 -15.64 -1.39
C GLU A 129 12.16 -16.17 -0.07
N VAL A 130 12.64 -17.33 0.38
CA VAL A 130 12.23 -17.95 1.65
C VAL A 130 12.49 -17.00 2.82
N LEU A 131 13.67 -16.38 2.88
CA LEU A 131 14.03 -15.43 3.92
C LEU A 131 13.17 -14.16 3.89
N VAL A 132 12.90 -13.60 2.71
CA VAL A 132 12.00 -12.43 2.56
C VAL A 132 10.61 -12.75 3.09
N ARG A 133 10.07 -13.94 2.77
CA ARG A 133 8.78 -14.40 3.30
C ARG A 133 8.80 -14.49 4.83
N TRP A 134 9.87 -15.02 5.42
CA TRP A 134 10.01 -15.08 6.88
C TRP A 134 10.02 -13.69 7.51
N ILE A 135 10.76 -12.74 6.94
CA ILE A 135 10.82 -11.36 7.44
C ILE A 135 9.44 -10.69 7.35
N ALA A 136 8.74 -10.84 6.22
CA ALA A 136 7.39 -10.29 6.04
C ALA A 136 6.39 -10.84 7.07
N VAL A 137 6.38 -12.16 7.29
CA VAL A 137 5.52 -12.79 8.31
C VAL A 137 5.91 -12.35 9.73
N SER A 138 7.20 -12.18 10.02
CA SER A 138 7.69 -11.67 11.30
C SER A 138 7.16 -10.27 11.61
N GLU A 139 7.09 -9.40 10.60
CA GLU A 139 6.57 -8.04 10.72
C GLU A 139 5.05 -8.03 10.89
N LEU A 140 4.31 -8.85 10.13
CA LEU A 140 2.86 -9.04 10.35
C LEU A 140 2.56 -9.52 11.78
N MET A 141 3.30 -10.52 12.27
CA MET A 141 3.18 -10.99 13.65
C MET A 141 3.56 -9.90 14.66
N GLY A 142 4.63 -9.15 14.36
CA GLY A 142 5.13 -8.04 15.19
C GLY A 142 4.12 -6.91 15.34
N SER A 143 3.31 -6.64 14.31
CA SER A 143 2.25 -5.63 14.34
C SER A 143 1.28 -5.84 15.49
N TRP A 144 0.89 -7.09 15.73
CA TRP A 144 -0.01 -7.45 16.83
C TRP A 144 0.70 -7.37 18.19
N SER A 145 1.92 -7.92 18.28
CA SER A 145 2.69 -7.94 19.53
C SER A 145 2.98 -6.54 20.07
N TYR A 146 3.07 -5.54 19.18
CA TYR A 146 3.24 -4.15 19.58
C TYR A 146 1.94 -3.53 20.12
N GLY A 147 0.77 -3.97 19.71
CA GLY A 147 -0.49 -3.60 20.35
C GLY A 147 -1.74 -3.91 19.53
N SER A 148 -2.83 -4.25 20.22
CA SER A 148 -4.07 -4.72 19.58
C SER A 148 -4.96 -3.61 18.99
N ASN A 149 -4.56 -2.33 19.04
CA ASN A 149 -5.37 -1.19 18.56
C ASN A 149 -4.59 0.13 18.39
N ASN A 150 -3.28 0.07 18.24
CA ASN A 150 -2.42 1.27 18.23
C ASN A 150 -1.85 1.60 16.86
N ASN A 151 -2.12 0.78 15.84
CA ASN A 151 -1.69 1.01 14.47
C ASN A 151 -2.79 0.60 13.48
N VAL A 152 -2.73 1.19 12.28
CA VAL A 152 -3.72 1.00 11.22
C VAL A 152 -3.79 -0.46 10.76
N ARG A 153 -2.64 -1.15 10.67
CA ARG A 153 -2.55 -2.55 10.24
C ARG A 153 -3.29 -3.49 11.16
N VAL A 154 -3.19 -3.32 12.47
CA VAL A 154 -3.91 -4.17 13.44
C VAL A 154 -5.42 -3.91 13.44
N LEU A 155 -5.85 -2.68 13.17
CA LEU A 155 -7.27 -2.37 12.94
C LEU A 155 -7.76 -3.04 11.64
N ALA A 156 -6.98 -2.98 10.56
CA ALA A 156 -7.26 -3.71 9.32
C ALA A 156 -7.28 -5.22 9.53
N LEU A 157 -6.38 -5.78 10.34
CA LEU A 157 -6.36 -7.20 10.69
C LEU A 157 -7.64 -7.62 11.44
N GLN A 158 -8.18 -6.76 12.32
CA GLN A 158 -9.45 -7.01 12.99
C GLN A 158 -10.64 -6.99 12.01
N GLU A 159 -10.66 -6.04 11.07
CA GLU A 159 -11.68 -6.00 10.02
C GLU A 159 -11.59 -7.21 9.08
N ALA A 160 -10.38 -7.58 8.66
CA ALA A 160 -10.13 -8.79 7.87
C ALA A 160 -10.56 -10.07 8.63
N SER A 161 -10.40 -10.11 9.95
CA SER A 161 -10.88 -11.20 10.79
C SER A 161 -12.40 -11.27 10.85
N ARG A 162 -13.07 -10.12 10.94
CA ARG A 162 -14.53 -10.03 10.84
C ARG A 162 -15.05 -10.62 9.54
N GLU A 163 -14.42 -10.26 8.42
CA GLU A 163 -14.78 -10.75 7.09
C GLU A 163 -14.47 -12.24 6.91
N GLU A 164 -13.29 -12.70 7.34
CA GLU A 164 -12.83 -14.07 7.15
C GLU A 164 -13.67 -15.08 7.92
N PHE A 165 -14.03 -14.76 9.16
CA PHE A 165 -14.75 -15.67 10.04
C PHE A 165 -16.26 -15.35 10.16
N GLY A 166 -16.76 -14.40 9.37
CA GLY A 166 -18.19 -14.04 9.35
C GLY A 166 -18.71 -13.51 10.69
N LEU A 167 -17.90 -12.73 11.40
CA LEU A 167 -18.21 -12.27 12.76
C LEU A 167 -19.24 -11.12 12.69
N THR A 168 -20.38 -11.25 13.38
CA THR A 168 -21.48 -10.27 13.31
C THR A 168 -21.81 -9.61 14.64
N ASN A 169 -21.44 -10.20 15.78
CA ASN A 169 -21.67 -9.67 17.12
C ASN A 169 -20.36 -9.30 17.82
N VAL A 170 -19.62 -8.37 17.21
CA VAL A 170 -18.33 -7.90 17.72
C VAL A 170 -18.44 -6.50 18.29
N LEU A 171 -17.52 -6.17 19.19
CA LEU A 171 -17.33 -4.81 19.69
C LEU A 171 -16.59 -3.99 18.61
N GLU A 172 -17.27 -3.00 18.04
CA GLU A 172 -16.72 -2.16 16.97
C GLU A 172 -15.76 -1.08 17.50
N TRP A 173 -14.91 -0.59 16.59
CA TRP A 173 -14.05 0.55 16.83
C TRP A 173 -14.71 1.85 16.38
N ARG A 174 -14.85 2.80 17.32
CA ARG A 174 -15.09 4.20 17.00
C ARG A 174 -13.77 4.81 16.53
N LEU A 175 -13.62 4.89 15.21
CA LEU A 175 -12.49 5.52 14.54
C LEU A 175 -12.89 6.91 14.08
N ASP A 176 -11.96 7.87 14.16
CA ASP A 176 -12.13 9.14 13.44
C ASP A 176 -12.08 8.89 11.92
N PRO A 177 -12.60 9.82 11.10
CA PRO A 177 -12.66 9.63 9.64
C PRO A 177 -11.29 9.38 8.99
N LYS A 178 -10.22 10.00 9.50
CA LYS A 178 -8.87 9.85 8.93
C LYS A 178 -8.34 8.45 9.19
N THR A 179 -8.40 7.97 10.43
CA THR A 179 -7.98 6.59 10.75
C THR A 179 -8.83 5.56 10.04
N ARG A 180 -10.15 5.79 9.92
CA ARG A 180 -11.02 4.88 9.15
C ARG A 180 -10.63 4.82 7.67
N ALA A 181 -10.33 5.95 7.05
CA ALA A 181 -9.85 5.99 5.67
C ALA A 181 -8.52 5.24 5.52
N ALA A 182 -7.59 5.41 6.46
CA ALA A 182 -6.32 4.67 6.46
C ALA A 182 -6.52 3.14 6.61
N VAL A 183 -7.45 2.70 7.46
CA VAL A 183 -7.81 1.27 7.59
C VAL A 183 -8.44 0.73 6.31
N GLY A 184 -9.35 1.50 5.69
CA GLY A 184 -9.94 1.13 4.40
C GLY A 184 -8.87 0.96 3.33
N LEU A 185 -7.92 1.88 3.28
CA LEU A 185 -6.80 1.84 2.34
C LEU A 185 -5.88 0.63 2.59
N GLU A 186 -5.51 0.37 3.85
CA GLU A 186 -4.74 -0.83 4.22
C GLU A 186 -5.44 -2.11 3.78
N LEU A 187 -6.77 -2.19 3.89
CA LEU A 187 -7.56 -3.32 3.38
C LEU A 187 -7.60 -3.36 1.86
N ASP A 188 -7.79 -2.24 1.18
CA ASP A 188 -7.86 -2.21 -0.29
C ASP A 188 -6.57 -2.73 -0.94
N TYR A 189 -5.44 -2.50 -0.27
CA TYR A 189 -4.20 -3.17 -0.62
C TYR A 189 -4.19 -4.60 -0.08
N ASN A 190 -4.27 -4.81 1.22
CA ASN A 190 -3.72 -6.03 1.82
C ASN A 190 -4.77 -7.07 2.27
N ARG A 191 -6.05 -6.85 1.98
CA ARG A 191 -7.16 -7.70 2.45
C ARG A 191 -6.93 -9.21 2.24
N ASP A 192 -6.55 -9.63 1.05
CA ASP A 192 -6.38 -11.05 0.74
C ASP A 192 -5.22 -11.69 1.52
N ALA A 193 -4.08 -10.98 1.59
CA ALA A 193 -2.91 -11.39 2.37
C ALA A 193 -3.22 -11.48 3.88
N LEU A 194 -3.90 -10.47 4.44
CA LEU A 194 -4.28 -10.44 5.85
C LEU A 194 -5.27 -11.56 6.19
N ARG A 195 -6.23 -11.87 5.32
CA ARG A 195 -7.17 -12.98 5.50
C ARG A 195 -6.47 -14.33 5.41
N GLU A 196 -5.58 -14.53 4.45
CA GLU A 196 -4.77 -15.76 4.36
C GLU A 196 -3.87 -15.92 5.59
N PHE A 197 -3.28 -14.83 6.09
CA PHE A 197 -2.49 -14.85 7.32
C PHE A 197 -3.33 -15.32 8.51
N LEU A 198 -4.52 -14.76 8.71
CA LEU A 198 -5.43 -15.17 9.79
C LEU A 198 -5.87 -16.64 9.66
N ARG A 199 -6.28 -17.05 8.44
CA ARG A 199 -6.71 -18.42 8.16
C ARG A 199 -5.60 -19.44 8.41
N THR A 200 -4.37 -19.12 7.99
CA THR A 200 -3.21 -20.01 8.13
C THR A 200 -2.92 -20.28 9.61
N GLN A 201 -2.83 -19.22 10.41
CA GLN A 201 -2.59 -19.31 11.85
C GLN A 201 -3.73 -20.05 12.56
N TYR A 202 -4.98 -19.81 12.16
CA TYR A 202 -6.14 -20.55 12.67
C TYR A 202 -6.00 -22.04 12.42
N ALA A 203 -5.80 -22.44 11.17
CA ALA A 203 -5.68 -23.85 10.80
C ALA A 203 -4.55 -24.55 11.57
N MET A 204 -3.38 -23.90 11.65
CA MET A 204 -2.24 -24.41 12.43
C MET A 204 -2.57 -24.58 13.91
N THR A 205 -3.27 -23.59 14.51
CA THR A 205 -3.69 -23.65 15.92
C THR A 205 -4.65 -24.81 16.15
N GLN A 206 -5.64 -24.97 15.27
CA GLN A 206 -6.59 -26.06 15.37
C GLN A 206 -5.91 -27.43 15.24
N ASP A 207 -4.92 -27.59 14.34
CA ASP A 207 -4.12 -28.80 14.22
C ASP A 207 -3.40 -29.13 15.54
N VAL A 208 -2.74 -28.13 16.15
CA VAL A 208 -1.97 -28.30 17.40
C VAL A 208 -2.89 -28.66 18.57
N LEU A 209 -4.02 -27.95 18.73
CA LEU A 209 -4.98 -28.22 19.80
C LEU A 209 -5.60 -29.61 19.65
N ALA A 210 -6.01 -29.99 18.43
CA ALA A 210 -6.57 -31.31 18.14
C ALA A 210 -5.56 -32.44 18.39
N ALA A 211 -4.32 -32.29 17.94
CA ALA A 211 -3.25 -33.28 18.14
C ALA A 211 -2.94 -33.53 19.62
N ARG A 212 -3.19 -32.54 20.48
CA ARG A 212 -3.00 -32.62 21.94
C ARG A 212 -4.28 -32.99 22.69
N GLY A 213 -5.39 -33.24 22.00
CA GLY A 213 -6.69 -33.55 22.61
C GLY A 213 -7.28 -32.39 23.41
N ILE A 214 -6.87 -31.15 23.12
CA ILE A 214 -7.33 -29.96 23.83
C ILE A 214 -8.61 -29.46 23.15
N THR A 215 -9.70 -29.46 23.90
CA THR A 215 -11.01 -29.01 23.42
C THR A 215 -11.41 -27.64 23.98
N GLU A 216 -10.75 -27.21 25.06
CA GLU A 216 -10.99 -25.94 25.73
C GLU A 216 -9.78 -25.50 26.58
N LEU A 217 -9.70 -24.20 26.85
CA LEU A 217 -8.67 -23.56 27.66
C LEU A 217 -9.28 -22.55 28.63
N ILE A 218 -8.75 -22.46 29.85
CA ILE A 218 -9.04 -21.33 30.74
C ILE A 218 -8.14 -20.16 30.35
N SER A 219 -8.75 -19.02 30.08
CA SER A 219 -8.10 -17.81 29.57
C SER A 219 -8.32 -16.64 30.53
N TYR A 220 -7.29 -15.81 30.71
CA TYR A 220 -7.32 -14.59 31.54
C TYR A 220 -7.11 -13.34 30.71
N ARG A 221 -7.79 -12.25 31.04
CA ARG A 221 -7.61 -10.97 30.33
C ARG A 221 -7.72 -9.78 31.26
N ALA A 222 -6.84 -8.80 31.05
CA ALA A 222 -6.91 -7.50 31.68
C ALA A 222 -7.71 -6.52 30.81
N LEU A 223 -8.49 -5.67 31.45
CA LEU A 223 -9.08 -4.47 30.84
C LEU A 223 -8.87 -3.29 31.79
N THR A 224 -8.32 -2.20 31.26
CA THR A 224 -8.04 -0.96 32.00
C THR A 224 -8.79 0.19 31.38
N TRP A 225 -9.26 1.12 32.20
CA TRP A 225 -9.86 2.37 31.75
C TRP A 225 -9.13 3.55 32.40
N PRO A 226 -8.88 4.65 31.66
CA PRO A 226 -8.42 5.90 32.27
C PRO A 226 -9.37 6.34 33.38
N GLU A 227 -8.83 7.04 34.38
CA GLU A 227 -9.65 7.57 35.46
C GLU A 227 -10.77 8.47 34.91
N GLY A 228 -12.02 8.20 35.31
CA GLY A 228 -13.20 8.92 34.84
C GLY A 228 -13.70 8.55 33.43
N ALA A 229 -13.02 7.65 32.70
CA ALA A 229 -13.51 7.20 31.40
C ALA A 229 -14.73 6.27 31.53
N PRO A 230 -15.65 6.28 30.55
CA PRO A 230 -16.73 5.29 30.49
C PRO A 230 -16.17 3.87 30.48
N HIS A 231 -16.82 2.99 31.24
CA HIS A 231 -16.56 1.56 31.27
C HIS A 231 -17.89 0.82 31.16
N PRO A 232 -17.89 -0.42 30.67
CA PRO A 232 -19.11 -1.19 30.57
C PRO A 232 -19.71 -1.47 31.96
N GLU A 233 -21.03 -1.57 32.04
CA GLU A 233 -21.77 -1.80 33.31
C GLU A 233 -21.33 -3.08 34.02
N TRP A 234 -20.92 -4.11 33.26
CA TRP A 234 -20.45 -5.36 33.87
C TRP A 234 -19.18 -5.19 34.72
N ALA A 235 -18.44 -4.08 34.55
CA ALA A 235 -17.26 -3.77 35.37
C ALA A 235 -17.61 -3.29 36.79
N ASP A 236 -18.90 -3.08 37.09
CA ASP A 236 -19.42 -2.81 38.44
C ASP A 236 -20.00 -4.06 39.13
N LEU A 237 -19.98 -5.23 38.47
CA LEU A 237 -20.45 -6.49 39.05
C LEU A 237 -19.54 -6.97 40.19
N ASN A 238 -20.00 -7.96 40.96
CA ASN A 238 -19.19 -8.58 41.99
C ASN A 238 -18.20 -9.57 41.37
N VAL A 239 -17.03 -9.73 42.00
CA VAL A 239 -16.11 -10.81 41.64
C VAL A 239 -16.83 -12.15 41.79
N GLY A 240 -16.78 -12.97 40.74
CA GLY A 240 -17.51 -14.23 40.61
C GLY A 240 -18.75 -14.15 39.73
N ASP A 241 -19.27 -12.95 39.44
CA ASP A 241 -20.42 -12.78 38.56
C ASP A 241 -20.05 -13.09 37.11
N SER A 242 -20.90 -13.85 36.43
CA SER A 242 -20.77 -14.19 35.01
C SER A 242 -21.65 -13.30 34.15
N PHE A 243 -21.13 -12.88 33.00
CA PHE A 243 -21.81 -12.01 32.04
C PHE A 243 -21.41 -12.35 30.60
N GLN A 244 -22.14 -11.81 29.63
CA GLN A 244 -21.81 -11.95 28.21
C GLN A 244 -20.97 -10.74 27.78
N ALA A 245 -19.65 -10.92 27.73
CA ALA A 245 -18.74 -9.88 27.28
C ALA A 245 -18.78 -9.78 25.74
N ARG A 246 -19.11 -8.61 25.20
CA ARG A 246 -18.83 -8.32 23.79
C ARG A 246 -17.32 -8.22 23.60
N HIS A 247 -16.78 -9.01 22.68
CA HIS A 247 -15.37 -9.01 22.36
C HIS A 247 -15.13 -8.33 21.01
N ARG A 248 -13.96 -7.73 20.86
CA ARG A 248 -13.44 -7.28 19.56
C ARG A 248 -13.27 -8.48 18.62
N PRO A 249 -13.16 -8.28 17.29
CA PRO A 249 -12.89 -9.37 16.34
C PRO A 249 -11.69 -10.23 16.76
N LEU A 250 -10.65 -9.60 17.32
CA LEU A 250 -9.47 -10.25 17.87
C LEU A 250 -9.24 -9.82 19.32
N ALA A 251 -8.88 -10.77 20.16
CA ALA A 251 -8.77 -10.58 21.60
C ALA A 251 -7.56 -11.31 22.17
N SER A 252 -6.61 -10.58 22.75
CA SER A 252 -5.51 -11.15 23.53
C SER A 252 -5.99 -11.70 24.87
N TRP A 253 -5.55 -12.90 25.21
CA TRP A 253 -5.75 -13.54 26.50
C TRP A 253 -4.46 -14.25 26.93
N SER A 254 -4.25 -14.40 28.24
CA SER A 254 -3.13 -15.15 28.80
C SER A 254 -3.59 -16.49 29.36
N ALA A 255 -2.71 -17.48 29.27
CA ALA A 255 -2.82 -18.75 29.99
C ALA A 255 -2.65 -18.59 31.52
N ASP A 256 -2.05 -17.48 31.96
CA ASP A 256 -1.57 -17.30 33.32
C ASP A 256 -2.17 -16.06 33.96
N ARG A 257 -2.93 -16.30 35.02
CA ARG A 257 -3.59 -15.25 35.79
C ARG A 257 -2.60 -14.29 36.41
N GLN A 258 -1.45 -14.78 36.89
CA GLN A 258 -0.49 -13.94 37.60
C GLN A 258 0.10 -12.89 36.66
N ILE A 259 0.42 -13.26 35.42
CA ILE A 259 0.88 -12.32 34.39
C ILE A 259 -0.12 -11.17 34.20
N VAL A 260 -1.41 -11.50 34.15
CA VAL A 260 -2.48 -10.51 33.99
C VAL A 260 -2.62 -9.62 35.22
N ALA A 261 -2.49 -10.18 36.43
CA ALA A 261 -2.52 -9.42 37.67
C ALA A 261 -1.32 -8.47 37.81
N ASP A 262 -0.10 -8.95 37.55
CA ASP A 262 1.13 -8.16 37.56
C ASP A 262 1.05 -7.00 36.58
N TRP A 263 0.51 -7.24 35.38
CA TRP A 263 0.30 -6.20 34.38
C TRP A 263 -0.68 -5.13 34.85
N LEU A 264 -1.76 -5.52 35.53
CA LEU A 264 -2.73 -4.57 36.11
C LEU A 264 -2.10 -3.72 37.21
N GLU A 265 -1.29 -4.33 38.08
CA GLU A 265 -0.58 -3.62 39.14
C GLU A 265 0.40 -2.56 38.59
N GLN A 266 1.06 -2.87 37.47
CA GLN A 266 1.96 -1.93 36.80
C GLN A 266 1.22 -0.75 36.15
N ARG A 267 0.03 -0.99 35.59
CA ARG A 267 -0.74 0.04 34.85
C ARG A 267 -1.51 0.98 35.75
N GLY A 268 -1.92 0.55 36.94
CA GLY A 268 -2.78 1.34 37.81
C GLY A 268 -4.16 1.62 37.21
N GLY A 269 -4.87 2.58 37.80
CA GLY A 269 -6.21 2.99 37.40
C GLY A 269 -7.29 1.99 37.83
N ARG A 270 -8.50 2.21 37.29
CA ARG A 270 -9.61 1.26 37.44
C ARG A 270 -9.46 0.18 36.38
N ALA A 271 -9.48 -1.08 36.80
CA ALA A 271 -9.30 -2.19 35.90
C ALA A 271 -10.04 -3.47 36.35
N ALA A 272 -10.25 -4.37 35.39
CA ALA A 272 -10.91 -5.65 35.60
C ALA A 272 -10.01 -6.79 35.10
N LEU A 273 -9.99 -7.88 35.87
CA LEU A 273 -9.43 -9.16 35.48
C LEU A 273 -10.58 -10.10 35.12
N LEU A 274 -10.59 -10.58 33.89
CA LEU A 274 -11.60 -11.47 33.34
C LEU A 274 -11.06 -12.89 33.25
N VAL A 275 -11.94 -13.87 33.48
CA VAL A 275 -11.67 -15.29 33.21
C VAL A 275 -12.76 -15.88 32.32
N ALA A 276 -12.37 -16.69 31.35
CA ALA A 276 -13.30 -17.39 30.48
C ALA A 276 -12.79 -18.79 30.13
N ARG A 277 -13.70 -19.75 30.03
CA ARG A 277 -13.44 -21.05 29.40
C ARG A 277 -13.68 -20.92 27.90
N LYS A 278 -12.61 -20.99 27.11
CA LYS A 278 -12.63 -20.80 25.67
C LYS A 278 -12.58 -22.15 24.97
N PRO A 279 -13.58 -22.52 24.16
CA PRO A 279 -13.49 -23.65 23.25
C PRO A 279 -12.29 -23.53 22.31
N ALA A 280 -11.68 -24.65 21.93
CA ALA A 280 -10.52 -24.68 21.02
C ALA A 280 -10.78 -23.96 19.70
N GLN A 281 -12.00 -24.10 19.16
CA GLN A 281 -12.46 -23.43 17.94
C GLN A 281 -12.48 -21.89 18.02
N ASP A 282 -12.52 -21.33 19.24
CA ASP A 282 -12.52 -19.88 19.47
C ASP A 282 -11.07 -19.35 19.60
N ILE A 283 -10.07 -20.23 19.71
CA ILE A 283 -8.65 -19.85 19.77
C ILE A 283 -8.14 -19.64 18.35
N LEU A 284 -7.81 -18.40 18.02
CA LEU A 284 -7.30 -18.05 16.70
C LEU A 284 -5.84 -18.50 16.53
N ALA A 285 -5.00 -18.08 17.46
CA ALA A 285 -3.56 -18.24 17.37
C ALA A 285 -2.94 -18.42 18.76
N ILE A 286 -2.04 -19.39 18.90
CA ILE A 286 -1.08 -19.48 20.01
C ILE A 286 0.32 -19.03 19.52
N PRO A 287 1.27 -18.67 20.40
CA PRO A 287 2.58 -18.13 20.00
C PRO A 287 3.38 -19.02 19.03
N MET A 288 3.20 -20.33 19.10
CA MET A 288 3.86 -21.31 18.21
C MET A 288 3.27 -21.37 16.80
N THR A 289 2.11 -20.77 16.58
CA THR A 289 1.33 -20.90 15.34
C THR A 289 0.95 -19.56 14.72
N GLY A 290 1.35 -18.44 15.31
CA GLY A 290 0.94 -17.12 14.84
C GLY A 290 1.06 -16.01 15.88
N ILE A 291 0.19 -15.01 15.74
CA ILE A 291 0.10 -13.86 16.65
C ILE A 291 -0.17 -14.32 18.09
N GLY A 292 0.63 -13.78 18.99
CA GLY A 292 0.70 -14.15 20.41
C GLY A 292 2.06 -13.74 20.95
N PHE A 293 2.20 -13.69 22.26
CA PHE A 293 3.42 -13.26 22.90
C PHE A 293 3.86 -14.24 23.98
N PHE A 294 4.99 -14.90 23.73
CA PHE A 294 5.56 -15.91 24.64
C PHE A 294 5.76 -15.37 26.05
N GLY A 295 6.26 -14.14 26.20
CA GLY A 295 6.53 -13.54 27.50
C GLY A 295 5.28 -13.27 28.34
N GLN A 296 4.12 -13.08 27.71
CA GLN A 296 2.83 -12.92 28.40
C GLN A 296 2.00 -14.20 28.42
N LYS A 297 2.55 -15.31 27.91
CA LYS A 297 1.82 -16.56 27.68
C LYS A 297 0.50 -16.28 26.93
N GLU A 298 0.57 -15.37 25.97
CA GLU A 298 -0.58 -14.78 25.30
C GLU A 298 -0.99 -15.62 24.09
N TRP A 299 -2.28 -15.90 23.96
CA TRP A 299 -2.93 -16.33 22.73
C TRP A 299 -4.01 -15.34 22.29
N VAL A 300 -4.37 -15.40 21.02
CA VAL A 300 -5.41 -14.55 20.43
C VAL A 300 -6.65 -15.40 20.18
N THR A 301 -7.82 -14.88 20.54
CA THR A 301 -9.11 -15.54 20.37
C THR A 301 -10.02 -14.76 19.43
N LEU A 302 -10.88 -15.49 18.72
CA LEU A 302 -12.10 -14.98 18.11
C LEU A 302 -13.16 -14.68 19.20
N PRO A 303 -14.18 -13.86 18.90
CA PRO A 303 -15.33 -13.68 19.80
C PRO A 303 -16.08 -15.01 19.95
N GLY A 304 -16.25 -15.46 21.19
CA GLY A 304 -17.05 -16.64 21.54
C GLY A 304 -18.38 -16.26 22.18
N ASN A 305 -19.33 -17.19 22.20
CA ASN A 305 -20.64 -17.05 22.89
C ASN A 305 -20.60 -17.53 24.35
N GLY A 306 -19.43 -17.89 24.86
CA GLY A 306 -19.24 -18.39 26.22
C GLY A 306 -19.33 -17.26 27.25
N PRO A 307 -19.92 -17.51 28.44
CA PRO A 307 -19.93 -16.53 29.51
C PRO A 307 -18.50 -16.20 29.94
N THR A 308 -18.28 -14.93 30.28
CA THR A 308 -17.06 -14.44 30.93
C THR A 308 -17.38 -14.18 32.39
N THR A 309 -16.43 -14.44 33.29
CA THR A 309 -16.58 -14.15 34.72
C THR A 309 -15.62 -13.06 35.14
N LEU A 310 -16.09 -12.14 35.99
CA LEU A 310 -15.25 -11.14 36.63
C LEU A 310 -14.42 -11.83 37.72
N ASP A 311 -13.12 -12.02 37.48
CA ASP A 311 -12.23 -12.75 38.40
C ASP A 311 -11.49 -11.80 39.38
N GLY A 312 -11.42 -10.51 39.06
CA GLY A 312 -10.90 -9.49 39.95
C GLY A 312 -11.22 -8.06 39.51
N ILE A 313 -11.28 -7.14 40.47
CA ILE A 313 -11.31 -5.70 40.23
C ILE A 313 -10.03 -5.12 40.84
N TYR A 314 -9.35 -4.27 40.10
CA TYR A 314 -8.17 -3.56 40.55
C TYR A 314 -8.47 -2.05 40.59
N SER A 315 -8.03 -1.43 41.68
CA SER A 315 -8.08 0.03 41.86
C SER A 315 -6.82 0.42 42.62
N GLY A 316 -5.87 1.01 41.91
CA GLY A 316 -4.59 1.42 42.48
C GLY A 316 -3.97 2.53 41.66
N THR A 317 -3.19 3.40 42.30
CA THR A 317 -2.33 4.33 41.59
C THR A 317 -1.16 3.56 40.98
N ALA A 318 -0.93 3.75 39.67
CA ALA A 318 0.25 3.21 39.02
C ALA A 318 1.51 3.68 39.76
N PRO A 319 2.56 2.85 39.88
CA PRO A 319 3.85 3.33 40.39
C PRO A 319 4.31 4.50 39.52
N ALA A 320 4.77 5.60 40.14
CA ALA A 320 5.12 6.86 39.47
C ALA A 320 6.26 6.77 38.42
N ALA A 321 6.82 5.57 38.19
CA ALA A 321 8.00 5.34 37.39
C ALA A 321 7.90 4.10 36.47
N VAL A 322 6.70 3.55 36.21
CA VAL A 322 6.59 2.51 35.18
C VAL A 322 6.73 3.20 33.82
N GLU A 323 7.83 2.91 33.14
CA GLU A 323 8.04 3.30 31.75
C GLU A 323 6.85 2.79 30.94
N GLN A 324 5.99 3.71 30.49
CA GLN A 324 4.88 3.36 29.62
C GLN A 324 5.48 2.74 28.38
N THR A 325 5.16 1.48 28.14
CA THR A 325 5.59 0.86 26.89
C THR A 325 4.96 1.62 25.74
N ALA A 326 5.72 1.75 24.66
CA ALA A 326 5.31 2.14 23.32
C ALA A 326 3.86 1.71 22.97
N ALA A 327 3.55 0.45 23.28
CA ALA A 327 2.24 -0.19 23.10
C ALA A 327 1.06 0.48 23.83
N SER A 328 1.33 1.23 24.90
CA SER A 328 0.36 1.73 25.86
C SER A 328 0.02 3.21 25.69
N SER A 329 0.85 3.98 24.99
CA SER A 329 0.71 5.44 24.83
C SER A 329 -0.13 5.85 23.63
N ILE A 330 -0.28 4.98 22.62
CA ILE A 330 -1.00 5.27 21.39
C ILE A 330 -2.29 4.44 21.33
N HIS A 331 -3.43 5.12 21.16
CA HIS A 331 -4.73 4.48 20.95
C HIS A 331 -5.40 5.05 19.70
N LEU A 332 -5.56 4.21 18.68
CA LEU A 332 -6.31 4.56 17.49
C LEU A 332 -7.78 4.17 17.68
N GLY A 333 -8.57 5.15 18.10
CA GLY A 333 -10.00 4.97 18.36
C GLY A 333 -10.33 4.40 19.74
N ALA A 334 -11.63 4.27 20.00
CA ALA A 334 -12.18 3.75 21.24
C ALA A 334 -13.21 2.65 20.96
N PRO A 335 -13.36 1.65 21.84
CA PRO A 335 -14.45 0.68 21.71
C PRO A 335 -15.81 1.36 21.87
N VAL A 336 -16.80 0.95 21.07
CA VAL A 336 -18.20 1.39 21.21
C VAL A 336 -18.86 0.60 22.33
N LEU A 337 -18.88 1.14 23.55
CA LEU A 337 -19.34 0.43 24.75
C LEU A 337 -20.87 0.32 24.88
N ASP A 338 -21.62 1.26 24.29
CA ASP A 338 -23.08 1.32 24.40
C ASP A 338 -23.76 0.89 23.09
N ASP A 339 -24.92 0.23 23.20
CA ASP A 339 -25.77 -0.12 22.04
C ASP A 339 -26.58 1.08 21.51
N THR A 340 -26.50 2.24 22.17
CA THR A 340 -27.10 3.46 21.64
C THR A 340 -26.36 3.85 20.36
N PRO A 341 -27.02 3.90 19.20
CA PRO A 341 -26.41 4.46 18.00
C PRO A 341 -26.03 5.89 18.34
N ASP A 342 -24.72 6.15 18.44
CA ASP A 342 -24.24 7.48 18.76
C ASP A 342 -24.87 8.47 17.78
N ALA A 343 -25.48 9.53 18.31
CA ALA A 343 -25.59 10.74 17.54
C ALA A 343 -24.14 11.07 17.11
N PRO A 344 -23.85 11.22 15.80
CA PRO A 344 -22.50 11.47 15.34
C PRO A 344 -21.95 12.62 16.16
N ALA A 345 -20.90 12.35 16.94
CA ALA A 345 -20.23 13.36 17.73
C ALA A 345 -19.58 14.31 16.73
N GLU A 346 -20.34 15.26 16.21
CA GLU A 346 -19.86 16.46 15.55
C GLU A 346 -19.07 17.22 16.61
N ARG A 347 -17.82 16.79 16.83
CA ARG A 347 -16.82 17.78 17.21
C ARG A 347 -16.83 18.76 16.04
N PRO A 348 -17.19 20.04 16.27
CA PRO A 348 -17.04 21.03 15.22
C PRO A 348 -15.60 20.90 14.75
N ALA A 349 -15.43 20.57 13.46
CA ALA A 349 -14.11 20.54 12.85
C ALA A 349 -13.43 21.84 13.29
N PRO A 350 -12.21 21.78 13.86
CA PRO A 350 -11.53 22.98 14.33
C PRO A 350 -11.64 24.00 13.21
N ALA A 351 -12.30 25.13 13.50
CA ALA A 351 -12.58 26.15 12.50
C ALA A 351 -11.26 26.42 11.79
N LEU A 352 -11.17 25.99 10.53
CA LEU A 352 -9.96 26.07 9.72
C LEU A 352 -9.41 27.47 9.95
N ALA A 353 -8.27 27.55 10.62
CA ALA A 353 -7.64 28.82 10.90
C ALA A 353 -7.59 29.54 9.55
N LYS A 354 -8.18 30.75 9.47
CA LYS A 354 -8.16 31.55 8.25
C LYS A 354 -6.70 31.66 7.86
N ALA A 355 -6.27 30.84 6.90
CA ALA A 355 -4.91 30.84 6.44
C ALA A 355 -4.66 32.26 5.92
N GLY A 356 -3.71 32.93 6.56
CA GLY A 356 -3.25 34.25 6.17
C GLY A 356 -2.76 34.23 4.74
N ASP A 357 -2.95 35.35 4.05
CA ASP A 357 -2.56 35.66 2.68
C ASP A 357 -3.10 34.68 1.62
N GLN A 358 -4.10 35.15 0.87
CA GLN A 358 -4.72 34.41 -0.24
C GLN A 358 -3.64 33.87 -1.18
N ALA A 359 -3.49 32.54 -1.27
CA ALA A 359 -2.70 31.92 -2.32
C ALA A 359 -3.16 32.48 -3.67
N GLN A 360 -2.28 33.22 -4.33
CA GLN A 360 -2.60 33.82 -5.63
C GLN A 360 -2.25 32.82 -6.73
N PRO A 361 -3.11 32.66 -7.75
CA PRO A 361 -2.76 31.89 -8.93
C PRO A 361 -1.45 32.38 -9.56
N LEU A 362 -0.67 31.46 -10.14
CA LEU A 362 0.52 31.81 -10.88
C LEU A 362 0.17 32.80 -12.00
N THR A 363 0.74 34.00 -11.94
CA THR A 363 0.51 35.02 -12.95
C THR A 363 1.43 34.77 -14.15
N VAL A 364 0.87 34.25 -15.24
CA VAL A 364 1.59 34.01 -16.49
C VAL A 364 1.21 35.09 -17.51
N ALA A 365 2.16 35.97 -17.82
CA ALA A 365 1.99 37.02 -18.82
C ALA A 365 2.26 36.57 -20.26
N ALA A 366 2.88 35.39 -20.43
CA ALA A 366 3.14 34.81 -21.74
C ALA A 366 1.83 34.44 -22.46
N GLN A 367 1.88 34.49 -23.78
CA GLN A 367 0.80 34.07 -24.68
C GLN A 367 1.35 33.01 -25.64
N LEU A 368 0.47 32.12 -26.10
CA LEU A 368 0.77 31.19 -27.17
C LEU A 368 1.08 31.98 -28.45
N ASP A 369 2.14 31.61 -29.17
CA ASP A 369 2.53 32.21 -30.44
C ASP A 369 1.86 31.45 -31.59
N PRO A 370 0.87 32.01 -32.33
CA PRO A 370 0.24 31.32 -33.45
C PRO A 370 1.21 30.93 -34.59
N ALA A 371 2.42 31.50 -34.63
CA ALA A 371 3.46 31.09 -35.56
C ALA A 371 4.18 29.80 -35.16
N ASP A 372 4.15 29.43 -33.88
CA ASP A 372 4.66 28.15 -33.40
C ASP A 372 3.63 27.03 -33.70
N PRO A 373 4.03 25.93 -34.38
CA PRO A 373 3.09 24.88 -34.79
C PRO A 373 2.35 24.20 -33.64
N LEU A 374 3.00 24.04 -32.48
CA LEU A 374 2.38 23.42 -31.32
C LEU A 374 1.37 24.41 -30.70
N ASP A 375 1.78 25.66 -30.51
CA ASP A 375 0.91 26.71 -29.98
C ASP A 375 -0.34 26.91 -30.83
N ASN A 376 -0.20 26.91 -32.16
CA ASN A 376 -1.35 26.98 -33.07
C ASN A 376 -2.29 25.77 -32.92
N ARG A 377 -1.77 24.54 -32.77
CA ARG A 377 -2.63 23.37 -32.49
C ARG A 377 -3.33 23.51 -31.15
N ILE A 378 -2.63 23.95 -30.10
CA ILE A 378 -3.24 24.18 -28.78
C ILE A 378 -4.39 25.19 -28.90
N ILE A 379 -4.19 26.28 -29.65
CA ILE A 379 -5.24 27.28 -29.93
C ILE A 379 -6.44 26.63 -30.65
N GLN A 380 -6.19 25.83 -31.69
CA GLN A 380 -7.25 25.15 -32.45
C GLN A 380 -8.02 24.13 -31.62
N ILE A 381 -7.34 23.33 -30.79
CA ILE A 381 -7.96 22.39 -29.85
C ILE A 381 -8.87 23.13 -28.86
N LEU A 382 -8.38 24.22 -28.27
CA LEU A 382 -9.16 25.00 -27.29
C LEU A 382 -10.34 25.74 -27.93
N ALA A 383 -10.24 26.10 -29.21
CA ALA A 383 -11.34 26.65 -30.00
C ALA A 383 -12.36 25.59 -30.46
N GLY A 384 -12.07 24.29 -30.25
CA GLY A 384 -12.89 23.18 -30.74
C GLY A 384 -12.80 22.98 -32.26
N GLU A 385 -11.76 23.51 -32.90
CA GLU A 385 -11.49 23.38 -34.34
C GLU A 385 -10.71 22.09 -34.68
N GLU A 386 -10.06 21.47 -33.69
CA GLU A 386 -9.32 20.23 -33.81
C GLU A 386 -9.81 19.20 -32.77
N GLU A 387 -9.88 17.92 -33.15
CA GLU A 387 -10.14 16.83 -32.20
C GLU A 387 -8.99 16.68 -31.19
N PHE A 388 -9.29 16.21 -29.98
CA PHE A 388 -8.29 16.06 -28.93
C PHE A 388 -7.28 14.95 -29.28
N PRO A 389 -6.00 15.28 -29.51
CA PRO A 389 -4.98 14.27 -29.73
C PRO A 389 -4.67 13.52 -28.43
N SER A 390 -4.07 12.32 -28.55
CA SER A 390 -3.75 11.46 -27.39
C SER A 390 -2.74 12.07 -26.40
N TRP A 391 -1.98 13.08 -26.82
CA TRP A 391 -1.06 13.81 -25.94
C TRP A 391 -1.74 14.93 -25.16
N TRP A 392 -2.96 15.33 -25.55
CA TRP A 392 -3.73 16.34 -24.83
C TRP A 392 -4.18 15.79 -23.47
N PRO A 393 -4.25 16.62 -22.40
CA PRO A 393 -4.64 16.13 -21.08
C PRO A 393 -6.03 15.50 -21.09
N GLN A 394 -6.09 14.23 -20.70
CA GLN A 394 -7.31 13.44 -20.61
C GLN A 394 -7.34 12.63 -19.30
N ASP A 395 -8.52 12.41 -18.75
CA ASP A 395 -8.69 11.47 -17.63
C ASP A 395 -8.91 10.03 -18.10
N ASP A 396 -9.07 9.08 -17.16
CA ASP A 396 -9.24 7.66 -17.46
C ASP A 396 -10.60 7.31 -18.10
N THR A 397 -11.52 8.26 -18.22
CA THR A 397 -12.78 8.12 -18.98
C THR A 397 -12.67 8.63 -20.41
N GLY A 398 -11.56 9.27 -20.76
CA GLY A 398 -11.35 9.94 -22.04
C GLY A 398 -11.86 11.39 -22.08
N TYR A 399 -12.28 11.95 -20.94
CA TYR A 399 -12.62 13.38 -20.90
C TYR A 399 -11.38 14.22 -21.15
N ALA A 400 -11.42 15.04 -22.18
CA ALA A 400 -10.34 15.95 -22.55
C ALA A 400 -10.59 17.36 -22.02
N ILE A 401 -9.54 18.01 -21.53
CA ILE A 401 -9.67 19.37 -20.98
C ILE A 401 -10.09 20.39 -22.06
N ARG A 402 -11.04 21.27 -21.73
CA ARG A 402 -11.59 22.29 -22.64
C ARG A 402 -11.25 23.70 -22.17
N GLN A 403 -11.44 24.71 -23.04
CA GLN A 403 -11.22 26.11 -22.69
C GLN A 403 -11.98 26.55 -21.44
N ARG A 404 -13.27 26.18 -21.32
CA ARG A 404 -14.07 26.50 -20.12
C ARG A 404 -13.46 26.01 -18.81
N ASP A 405 -12.76 24.87 -18.86
CA ASP A 405 -12.16 24.26 -17.69
C ASP A 405 -10.91 25.06 -17.30
N LEU A 406 -10.10 25.45 -18.29
CA LEU A 406 -8.97 26.35 -18.05
C LEU A 406 -9.41 27.71 -17.48
N ASP A 407 -10.52 28.25 -17.98
CA ASP A 407 -11.10 29.51 -17.50
C ASP A 407 -11.56 29.40 -16.04
N PHE A 408 -12.30 28.34 -15.69
CA PHE A 408 -12.74 28.08 -14.31
C PHE A 408 -11.54 27.88 -13.37
N LEU A 409 -10.53 27.13 -13.82
CA LEU A 409 -9.34 26.85 -13.03
C LEU A 409 -8.37 28.05 -12.95
N GLY A 410 -8.56 29.06 -13.81
CA GLY A 410 -7.65 30.20 -13.95
C GLY A 410 -6.27 29.78 -14.44
N ILE A 411 -6.21 28.80 -15.33
CA ILE A 411 -4.98 28.26 -15.92
C ILE A 411 -4.76 28.91 -17.28
N ASN A 412 -3.59 29.54 -17.48
CA ASN A 412 -3.21 30.06 -18.78
C ASN A 412 -2.81 28.89 -19.71
N PRO A 413 -3.29 28.83 -20.98
CA PRO A 413 -2.92 27.78 -21.94
C PRO A 413 -1.41 27.57 -22.13
N VAL A 414 -0.58 28.58 -21.90
CA VAL A 414 0.89 28.44 -21.93
C VAL A 414 1.40 27.46 -20.86
N GLN A 415 0.72 27.32 -19.71
CA GLN A 415 1.07 26.31 -18.71
C GLN A 415 0.82 24.88 -19.23
N ILE A 416 -0.21 24.69 -20.05
CA ILE A 416 -0.45 23.40 -20.73
C ILE A 416 0.69 23.11 -21.69
N LYS A 417 1.14 24.10 -22.48
CA LYS A 417 2.33 23.96 -23.33
C LYS A 417 3.54 23.50 -22.50
N TRP A 418 3.89 24.22 -21.43
CA TRP A 418 5.04 23.89 -20.59
C TRP A 418 4.97 22.47 -20.02
N MET A 419 3.78 22.04 -19.56
CA MET A 419 3.58 20.68 -19.07
C MET A 419 3.76 19.65 -20.20
N LEU A 420 3.24 19.91 -21.39
CA LEU A 420 3.33 18.98 -22.53
C LEU A 420 4.74 18.85 -23.11
N THR A 421 5.50 19.95 -23.12
CA THR A 421 6.90 19.99 -23.56
C THR A 421 7.88 19.55 -22.48
N GLY A 422 7.39 19.36 -21.24
CA GLY A 422 8.22 19.02 -20.10
C GLY A 422 8.98 20.21 -19.50
N GLU A 423 8.74 21.45 -19.95
CA GLU A 423 9.46 22.65 -19.46
C GLU A 423 9.13 23.00 -18.00
N ALA A 424 7.89 22.80 -17.56
CA ALA A 424 7.46 23.02 -16.18
C ALA A 424 6.17 22.25 -15.84
N PRO A 425 6.02 21.75 -14.60
CA PRO A 425 4.76 21.19 -14.15
C PRO A 425 3.71 22.28 -13.92
N MET A 426 2.46 21.89 -13.76
CA MET A 426 1.36 22.82 -13.49
C MET A 426 1.61 23.61 -12.21
N GLY A 427 1.44 24.94 -12.24
CA GLY A 427 1.65 25.80 -11.08
C GLY A 427 3.09 26.32 -10.90
N MET A 428 4.01 26.05 -11.83
CA MET A 428 5.34 26.68 -11.89
C MET A 428 5.63 27.29 -13.27
N THR A 429 6.53 28.27 -13.32
CA THR A 429 7.21 28.66 -14.58
C THR A 429 8.45 27.78 -14.79
N PRO A 430 8.99 27.68 -16.02
CA PRO A 430 10.24 26.94 -16.27
C PRO A 430 11.41 27.39 -15.39
N GLU A 431 11.54 28.69 -15.14
CA GLU A 431 12.59 29.25 -14.29
C GLU A 431 12.42 28.82 -12.83
N LEU A 432 11.19 28.90 -12.31
CA LEU A 432 10.88 28.46 -10.95
C LEU A 432 11.13 26.96 -10.80
N TYR A 433 10.74 26.16 -11.79
CA TYR A 433 10.93 24.72 -11.76
C TYR A 433 12.41 24.32 -11.77
N GLN A 434 13.23 24.96 -12.61
CA GLN A 434 14.68 24.75 -12.62
C GLN A 434 15.32 25.11 -11.27
N GLN A 435 14.95 26.24 -10.69
CA GLN A 435 15.44 26.66 -9.38
C GLN A 435 14.99 25.69 -8.27
N PHE A 436 13.71 25.29 -8.31
CA PHE A 436 13.10 24.37 -7.35
C PHE A 436 13.90 23.08 -7.20
N GLY A 437 14.16 22.39 -8.31
CA GLY A 437 14.86 21.13 -8.23
C GLY A 437 16.37 21.25 -8.05
N THR A 438 17.01 22.34 -8.52
CA THR A 438 18.42 22.62 -8.23
C THR A 438 18.64 22.78 -6.72
N GLU A 439 17.84 23.64 -6.07
CA GLU A 439 17.95 23.85 -4.62
C GLU A 439 17.58 22.61 -3.81
N MET A 440 16.70 21.74 -4.33
CA MET A 440 16.34 20.47 -3.69
C MET A 440 17.54 19.52 -3.64
N LEU A 441 18.26 19.38 -4.76
CA LEU A 441 19.46 18.55 -4.83
C LEU A 441 20.57 19.09 -3.94
N GLU A 442 20.74 20.42 -3.88
CA GLU A 442 21.67 21.06 -2.94
C GLU A 442 21.29 20.76 -1.49
N ALA A 443 20.00 20.82 -1.14
CA ALA A 443 19.53 20.49 0.20
C ALA A 443 19.80 19.01 0.56
N LEU A 444 19.52 18.08 -0.35
CA LEU A 444 19.81 16.65 -0.16
C LEU A 444 21.31 16.38 0.00
N GLN A 445 22.17 17.10 -0.73
CA GLN A 445 23.62 17.01 -0.57
C GLN A 445 24.08 17.53 0.79
N LEU A 446 23.49 18.60 1.31
CA LEU A 446 23.75 19.11 2.67
C LEU A 446 23.35 18.10 3.75
N ASP A 447 22.31 17.30 3.50
CA ASP A 447 21.89 16.17 4.34
C ASP A 447 22.76 14.90 4.11
N GLY A 448 23.81 14.98 3.28
CA GLY A 448 24.78 13.91 3.05
C GLY A 448 24.37 12.90 1.97
N ILE A 449 23.29 13.14 1.22
CA ILE A 449 22.81 12.26 0.17
C ILE A 449 23.37 12.67 -1.18
N GLN A 450 24.03 11.75 -1.87
CA GLN A 450 24.64 12.06 -3.17
C GLN A 450 23.60 11.99 -4.30
N PRO A 451 23.65 12.89 -5.32
CA PRO A 451 22.76 12.84 -6.48
C PRO A 451 22.76 11.48 -7.20
N SER A 452 23.88 10.77 -7.24
CA SER A 452 23.95 9.44 -7.85
C SER A 452 23.14 8.35 -7.10
N GLN A 453 22.59 8.68 -5.93
CA GLN A 453 21.79 7.78 -5.09
C GLN A 453 20.29 8.15 -5.10
N LEU A 454 19.89 9.06 -5.99
CA LEU A 454 18.57 9.68 -6.00
C LEU A 454 17.87 9.46 -7.34
N ASP A 455 16.64 8.93 -7.29
CA ASP A 455 15.61 9.13 -8.32
C ASP A 455 14.53 10.01 -7.70
N ILE A 456 14.22 11.15 -8.32
CA ILE A 456 13.23 12.11 -7.84
C ILE A 456 12.21 12.36 -8.94
N ARG A 457 10.94 12.16 -8.61
CA ARG A 457 9.83 12.32 -9.54
C ARG A 457 8.73 13.16 -8.94
N LEU A 458 8.02 13.87 -9.81
CA LEU A 458 6.79 14.57 -9.47
C LEU A 458 5.58 13.73 -9.91
N LYS A 459 4.60 13.62 -9.03
CA LYS A 459 3.36 12.87 -9.21
C LYS A 459 2.14 13.79 -9.03
N GLY A 460 0.96 13.18 -9.11
CA GLY A 460 -0.31 13.86 -8.87
C GLY A 460 -0.74 14.78 -10.02
N SER A 461 -1.72 15.64 -9.73
CA SER A 461 -2.30 16.54 -10.75
C SER A 461 -1.32 17.63 -11.20
N GLY A 462 -0.29 17.94 -10.40
CA GLY A 462 0.79 18.86 -10.80
C GLY A 462 1.62 18.34 -11.98
N ALA A 463 1.83 17.02 -12.06
CA ALA A 463 2.54 16.37 -13.15
C ALA A 463 1.61 15.90 -14.30
N GLY A 464 0.42 15.41 -13.96
CA GLY A 464 -0.49 14.75 -14.89
C GLY A 464 -1.73 15.53 -15.30
N PHE A 465 -1.90 16.77 -14.82
CA PHE A 465 -3.11 17.59 -14.89
C PHE A 465 -4.32 17.04 -14.13
N PHE A 466 -4.63 15.75 -14.25
CA PHE A 466 -5.70 15.09 -13.50
C PHE A 466 -5.16 14.34 -12.28
N SER A 467 -5.99 14.23 -11.26
CA SER A 467 -5.73 13.36 -10.11
C SER A 467 -5.80 11.88 -10.48
N GLY A 468 -5.17 11.03 -9.67
CA GLY A 468 -5.20 9.57 -9.88
C GLY A 468 -6.60 8.94 -9.75
N ILE A 469 -6.75 7.71 -10.26
CA ILE A 469 -8.03 6.98 -10.41
C ILE A 469 -8.83 6.71 -9.12
N HIS A 470 -8.22 6.95 -7.96
CA HIS A 470 -8.88 6.78 -6.66
C HIS A 470 -9.55 8.07 -6.18
N LYS A 471 -9.29 9.20 -6.84
CA LYS A 471 -9.95 10.49 -6.57
C LYS A 471 -11.06 10.68 -7.60
N SER A 472 -12.21 11.17 -7.16
CA SER A 472 -13.34 11.47 -8.05
C SER A 472 -13.73 12.93 -7.90
N LEU A 473 -14.07 13.59 -9.00
CA LEU A 473 -14.66 14.92 -8.94
C LEU A 473 -16.06 14.78 -8.32
N PRO A 474 -16.38 15.52 -7.24
CA PRO A 474 -17.67 15.38 -6.59
C PRO A 474 -18.79 15.80 -7.53
N ARG A 475 -19.94 15.15 -7.37
CA ARG A 475 -21.18 15.51 -8.04
C ARG A 475 -22.01 16.44 -7.15
N GLU A 476 -23.05 17.04 -7.69
CA GLU A 476 -23.94 17.90 -6.90
C GLU A 476 -24.57 17.17 -5.72
N GLU A 477 -24.92 15.89 -5.89
CA GLU A 477 -25.42 15.05 -4.81
C GLU A 477 -24.43 14.85 -3.65
N ASP A 478 -23.12 14.93 -3.92
CA ASP A 478 -22.07 14.81 -2.91
C ASP A 478 -21.87 16.12 -2.13
N LEU A 479 -22.40 17.25 -2.66
CA LEU A 479 -22.17 18.60 -2.16
C LEU A 479 -23.38 19.20 -1.43
N LEU A 480 -24.34 18.38 -1.00
CA LEU A 480 -25.54 18.84 -0.26
C LEU A 480 -25.20 19.62 1.02
N GLY A 481 -24.06 19.33 1.65
CA GLY A 481 -23.55 20.06 2.82
C GLY A 481 -22.75 21.33 2.52
N ASN A 482 -22.45 21.62 1.24
CA ASN A 482 -21.67 22.78 0.81
C ASN A 482 -22.32 23.46 -0.41
N PRO A 483 -23.35 24.29 -0.20
CA PRO A 483 -24.12 24.91 -1.30
C PRO A 483 -23.29 25.87 -2.16
N VAL A 484 -22.22 26.46 -1.60
CA VAL A 484 -21.31 27.34 -2.35
C VAL A 484 -20.49 26.54 -3.35
N ALA A 485 -19.93 25.39 -2.94
CA ALA A 485 -19.22 24.49 -3.84
C ALA A 485 -20.15 23.93 -4.92
N ALA A 486 -21.38 23.54 -4.55
CA ALA A 486 -22.39 23.08 -5.51
C ALA A 486 -22.73 24.17 -6.54
N GLN A 487 -22.86 25.43 -6.13
CA GLN A 487 -23.08 26.54 -7.06
C GLN A 487 -21.90 26.74 -8.01
N ARG A 488 -20.67 26.73 -7.50
CA ARG A 488 -19.47 26.85 -8.34
C ARG A 488 -19.34 25.70 -9.34
N LEU A 489 -19.73 24.48 -8.96
CA LEU A 489 -19.75 23.33 -9.85
C LEU A 489 -20.77 23.53 -10.98
N ARG A 490 -21.97 24.03 -10.67
CA ARG A 490 -22.97 24.42 -11.67
C ARG A 490 -22.51 25.55 -12.57
N ASP A 491 -21.87 26.58 -12.01
CA ASP A 491 -21.33 27.69 -12.80
C ASP A 491 -20.23 27.21 -13.78
N TRP A 492 -19.49 26.16 -13.42
CA TRP A 492 -18.47 25.56 -14.28
C TRP A 492 -19.06 24.75 -15.43
N PHE A 493 -19.96 23.80 -15.14
CA PHE A 493 -20.46 22.86 -16.16
C PHE A 493 -21.79 23.27 -16.80
N ASP A 494 -22.54 24.18 -16.18
CA ASP A 494 -23.93 24.50 -16.52
C ASP A 494 -24.78 23.22 -16.62
N ASP A 495 -25.52 23.03 -17.73
CA ASP A 495 -26.26 21.79 -18.00
C ASP A 495 -25.41 20.69 -18.67
N ASP A 496 -24.12 20.91 -18.95
CA ASP A 496 -23.27 19.94 -19.65
C ASP A 496 -22.99 18.72 -18.77
N GLN A 497 -23.43 17.56 -19.26
CA GLN A 497 -23.20 16.27 -18.60
C GLN A 497 -21.82 15.70 -18.91
N ASP A 498 -21.13 16.21 -19.93
CA ASP A 498 -19.76 15.85 -20.23
C ASP A 498 -18.80 16.58 -19.29
N ARG A 499 -18.33 15.86 -18.27
CA ARG A 499 -17.48 16.35 -17.19
C ARG A 499 -16.41 15.32 -16.87
N PRO A 500 -15.24 15.74 -16.36
CA PRO A 500 -14.21 14.80 -15.96
C PRO A 500 -14.69 13.98 -14.76
N ALA A 501 -14.33 12.70 -14.76
CA ALA A 501 -14.48 11.84 -13.59
C ALA A 501 -13.40 12.14 -12.55
N ARG A 502 -12.21 12.56 -12.98
CA ARG A 502 -11.08 12.86 -12.10
C ARG A 502 -10.93 14.35 -11.84
N PRO A 503 -10.65 14.78 -10.60
CA PRO A 503 -10.43 16.20 -10.32
C PRO A 503 -9.23 16.73 -11.14
N PRO A 504 -9.43 17.76 -11.98
CA PRO A 504 -8.34 18.54 -12.56
C PRO A 504 -7.49 19.22 -11.49
N HIS A 505 -6.28 19.64 -11.85
CA HIS A 505 -5.39 20.43 -11.01
C HIS A 505 -6.10 21.67 -10.46
N ASP A 506 -5.98 21.93 -9.16
CA ASP A 506 -6.60 23.05 -8.42
C ASP A 506 -8.15 23.06 -8.39
N SER A 507 -8.85 22.09 -8.99
CA SER A 507 -10.32 22.08 -9.05
C SER A 507 -11.00 22.06 -7.67
N MET A 508 -10.50 21.25 -6.73
CA MET A 508 -11.07 21.14 -5.38
C MET A 508 -10.92 22.45 -4.59
N TRP A 509 -9.81 23.17 -4.78
CA TRP A 509 -9.59 24.50 -4.22
C TRP A 509 -10.51 25.54 -4.85
N ARG A 510 -10.65 25.53 -6.18
CA ARG A 510 -11.57 26.44 -6.91
C ARG A 510 -13.02 26.23 -6.50
N LEU A 511 -13.44 24.98 -6.27
CA LEU A 511 -14.74 24.65 -5.70
C LEU A 511 -14.89 25.09 -4.23
N GLY A 512 -13.80 25.40 -3.52
CA GLY A 512 -13.83 25.76 -2.10
C GLY A 512 -14.00 24.55 -1.18
N LEU A 513 -13.64 23.37 -1.67
CA LEU A 513 -13.62 22.12 -0.90
C LEU A 513 -12.29 21.93 -0.17
N ASP A 514 -11.21 22.41 -0.78
CA ASP A 514 -9.90 22.50 -0.17
C ASP A 514 -9.55 23.96 0.18
N SER A 515 -8.86 24.15 1.31
CA SER A 515 -8.46 25.48 1.79
C SER A 515 -7.22 26.04 1.11
N VAL A 516 -6.47 25.20 0.40
CA VAL A 516 -5.22 25.53 -0.30
C VAL A 516 -5.24 24.92 -1.71
N PRO A 517 -4.46 25.46 -2.67
CA PRO A 517 -4.27 24.83 -3.98
C PRO A 517 -3.73 23.40 -3.87
N SER A 518 -3.84 22.63 -4.95
CA SER A 518 -3.27 21.29 -5.05
C SER A 518 -1.77 21.31 -4.71
N ASP A 519 -1.35 20.34 -3.92
CA ASP A 519 0.03 20.12 -3.53
C ASP A 519 0.89 19.60 -4.68
N PHE A 520 2.21 19.62 -4.48
CA PHE A 520 3.15 18.86 -5.29
C PHE A 520 3.56 17.59 -4.55
N ASP A 521 3.23 16.44 -5.15
CA ASP A 521 3.63 15.12 -4.68
C ASP A 521 5.02 14.78 -5.24
N LEU A 522 6.04 14.84 -4.39
CA LEU A 522 7.42 14.48 -4.73
C LEU A 522 7.74 13.09 -4.20
N ASP A 523 8.07 12.18 -5.11
CA ASP A 523 8.61 10.86 -4.78
C ASP A 523 10.14 10.94 -4.84
N ILE A 524 10.80 10.85 -3.67
CA ILE A 524 12.26 10.84 -3.51
C ILE A 524 12.70 9.41 -3.15
N ASN A 525 13.55 8.83 -3.97
CA ASN A 525 13.86 7.39 -3.90
C ASN A 525 15.33 7.22 -3.65
N SER A 526 15.65 6.67 -2.48
CA SER A 526 17.02 6.43 -2.07
C SER A 526 17.08 5.45 -0.92
N THR A 527 17.66 4.28 -1.17
CA THR A 527 17.95 3.31 -0.10
C THR A 527 18.90 3.92 0.96
N ALA A 528 19.78 4.84 0.56
CA ALA A 528 20.65 5.58 1.50
C ALA A 528 19.84 6.45 2.48
N ILE A 529 18.82 7.16 2.00
CA ILE A 529 17.91 7.93 2.86
C ILE A 529 17.15 6.99 3.81
N VAL A 530 16.60 5.89 3.29
CA VAL A 530 15.84 4.94 4.12
C VAL A 530 16.71 4.32 5.22
N GLN A 531 17.98 4.00 4.93
CA GLN A 531 18.93 3.52 5.94
C GLN A 531 19.23 4.58 7.00
N ALA A 532 19.48 5.83 6.60
CA ALA A 532 19.68 6.94 7.54
C ALA A 532 18.44 7.17 8.41
N ALA A 533 17.25 7.10 7.80
CA ALA A 533 15.99 7.26 8.50
C ALA A 533 15.71 6.12 9.48
N ARG A 534 16.10 4.89 9.15
CA ARG A 534 16.00 3.73 10.06
C ARG A 534 16.84 3.95 11.31
N ALA A 535 18.07 4.44 11.15
CA ALA A 535 18.93 4.78 12.28
C ALA A 535 18.34 5.94 13.12
N HIS A 536 17.80 6.97 12.46
CA HIS A 536 17.10 8.07 13.13
C HIS A 536 15.88 7.58 13.93
N TRP A 537 15.04 6.73 13.34
CA TRP A 537 13.87 6.15 13.99
C TRP A 537 14.23 5.38 15.26
N GLN A 538 15.22 4.49 15.16
CA GLN A 538 15.67 3.69 16.30
C GLN A 538 16.19 4.57 17.45
N ALA A 539 16.83 5.70 17.13
CA ALA A 539 17.37 6.62 18.12
C ALA A 539 16.32 7.54 18.75
N ASN A 540 15.29 7.96 18.00
CA ASN A 540 14.38 9.04 18.41
C ASN A 540 12.93 8.59 18.64
N HIS A 541 12.57 7.39 18.20
CA HIS A 541 11.21 6.84 18.30
C HIS A 541 11.18 5.41 18.88
N PRO A 542 11.90 5.12 19.99
CA PRO A 542 11.88 3.79 20.60
C PRO A 542 10.48 3.41 21.12
N ASP A 543 9.62 4.41 21.31
CA ASP A 543 8.25 4.31 21.79
C ASP A 543 7.20 4.21 20.67
N ARG A 544 7.57 4.22 19.38
CA ARG A 544 6.63 4.06 18.25
C ARG A 544 6.68 2.66 17.64
N TYR A 545 5.60 2.26 16.98
CA TYR A 545 5.51 0.95 16.34
C TYR A 545 6.48 0.89 15.16
N PRO A 546 7.39 -0.09 15.06
CA PRO A 546 8.27 -0.22 13.89
C PRO A 546 7.54 -0.20 12.54
N GLY A 547 6.32 -0.74 12.44
CA GLY A 547 5.56 -0.68 11.19
C GLY A 547 5.02 0.71 10.84
N ASP A 548 5.04 1.69 11.76
CA ASP A 548 4.73 3.09 11.45
C ASP A 548 5.90 3.79 10.73
N PHE A 549 7.09 3.17 10.69
CA PHE A 549 8.25 3.71 9.98
C PHE A 549 7.99 3.95 8.50
N MET A 550 7.25 3.02 7.87
CA MET A 550 6.77 3.14 6.49
C MET A 550 5.25 3.02 6.49
N GLY A 551 4.56 4.00 5.90
CA GLY A 551 3.11 3.94 5.74
C GLY A 551 2.67 2.81 4.79
N GLY A 552 1.36 2.59 4.66
CA GLY A 552 0.79 1.51 3.82
C GLY A 552 1.19 1.55 2.33
N HIS A 553 1.73 2.67 1.84
CA HIS A 553 2.25 2.82 0.47
C HIS A 553 3.76 2.60 0.35
N GLY A 554 4.46 2.35 1.46
CA GLY A 554 5.91 2.13 1.49
C GLY A 554 6.77 3.40 1.63
N TYR A 555 6.19 4.59 1.76
CA TYR A 555 6.97 5.80 2.04
C TYR A 555 7.22 5.99 3.54
N LEU A 556 8.35 6.64 3.87
CA LEU A 556 8.73 6.96 5.24
C LEU A 556 7.72 7.86 5.97
N ASP A 557 7.54 7.65 7.27
CA ASP A 557 6.84 8.58 8.14
C ASP A 557 7.37 10.02 7.99
N LYS A 558 6.45 10.98 7.80
CA LYS A 558 6.80 12.38 7.48
C LYS A 558 7.72 13.01 8.53
N GLN A 559 7.49 12.74 9.81
CA GLN A 559 8.32 13.30 10.88
C GLN A 559 9.72 12.70 10.85
N THR A 560 9.82 11.41 10.56
CA THR A 560 11.09 10.70 10.42
C THR A 560 11.88 11.20 9.21
N ALA A 561 11.23 11.41 8.07
CA ALA A 561 11.88 11.96 6.88
C ALA A 561 12.45 13.36 7.17
N VAL A 562 11.65 14.26 7.76
CA VAL A 562 12.08 15.63 8.11
C VAL A 562 13.17 15.63 9.19
N GLY A 563 13.07 14.75 10.20
CA GLY A 563 14.07 14.64 11.26
C GLY A 563 15.40 14.06 10.77
N THR A 564 15.36 13.24 9.71
CA THR A 564 16.55 12.67 9.06
C THR A 564 17.19 13.64 8.07
N LEU A 565 16.36 14.42 7.37
CA LEU A 565 16.76 15.33 6.29
C LEU A 565 16.38 16.79 6.62
N PRO A 566 17.03 17.42 7.61
CA PRO A 566 16.66 18.76 8.05
C PRO A 566 16.82 19.82 6.96
N ALA A 567 17.86 19.77 6.12
CA ALA A 567 18.04 20.74 5.04
C ALA A 567 16.94 20.62 3.98
N LEU A 568 16.52 19.39 3.64
CA LEU A 568 15.36 19.16 2.78
C LEU A 568 14.06 19.70 3.42
N GLY A 569 13.87 19.52 4.73
CA GLY A 569 12.71 20.06 5.45
C GLY A 569 12.64 21.60 5.41
N GLU A 570 13.77 22.28 5.57
CA GLU A 570 13.88 23.73 5.43
C GLU A 570 13.62 24.19 3.98
N TRP A 571 14.19 23.49 3.00
CA TRP A 571 13.93 23.71 1.58
C TRP A 571 12.43 23.62 1.27
N ALA A 572 11.77 22.55 1.74
CA ALA A 572 10.35 22.33 1.49
C ALA A 572 9.51 23.47 2.09
N SER A 573 9.77 23.84 3.35
CA SER A 573 9.06 24.93 4.03
C SER A 573 9.26 26.30 3.36
N ARG A 574 10.40 26.54 2.72
CA ARG A 574 10.64 27.75 1.91
C ARG A 574 9.82 27.70 0.63
N TRP A 575 9.85 26.59 -0.10
CA TRP A 575 9.14 26.45 -1.36
C TRP A 575 7.62 26.41 -1.21
N GLU A 576 7.09 25.86 -0.11
CA GLU A 576 5.66 25.96 0.19
C GLU A 576 5.20 27.42 0.29
N ARG A 577 6.02 28.29 0.91
CA ARG A 577 5.75 29.73 0.99
C ARG A 577 5.92 30.43 -0.36
N THR A 578 6.95 30.08 -1.13
CA THR A 578 7.21 30.64 -2.46
C THR A 578 6.08 30.33 -3.43
N LEU A 579 5.57 29.09 -3.41
CA LEU A 579 4.56 28.60 -4.35
C LEU A 579 3.13 28.83 -3.86
N GLY A 580 2.95 29.13 -2.57
CA GLY A 580 1.63 29.28 -1.95
C GLY A 580 0.81 27.99 -1.91
N ARG A 581 1.48 26.82 -1.89
CA ARG A 581 0.87 25.48 -1.88
C ARG A 581 1.75 24.49 -1.14
N GLN A 582 1.16 23.38 -0.69
CA GLN A 582 1.87 22.39 0.12
C GLN A 582 2.81 21.51 -0.73
N LEU A 583 3.83 20.96 -0.09
CA LEU A 583 4.68 19.92 -0.64
C LEU A 583 4.47 18.62 0.13
N SER A 584 4.15 17.57 -0.62
CA SER A 584 4.03 16.21 -0.11
C SER A 584 5.31 15.46 -0.48
N LEU A 585 6.08 15.06 0.53
CA LEU A 585 7.36 14.37 0.36
C LEU A 585 7.16 12.87 0.63
N GLY A 586 7.04 12.08 -0.43
CA GLY A 586 7.09 10.62 -0.37
C GLY A 586 8.53 10.15 -0.49
N VAL A 587 9.07 9.53 0.56
CA VAL A 587 10.45 8.99 0.54
C VAL A 587 10.42 7.47 0.52
N PHE A 588 11.02 6.85 -0.50
CA PHE A 588 11.03 5.40 -0.70
C PHE A 588 12.45 4.83 -0.84
N GLU A 589 12.58 3.50 -0.86
CA GLU A 589 13.82 2.84 -1.26
C GLU A 589 14.11 3.04 -2.76
N SER A 590 15.30 2.64 -3.21
CA SER A 590 15.78 2.90 -4.58
C SER A 590 14.88 2.37 -5.69
N THR A 591 14.08 1.33 -5.43
CA THR A 591 13.13 0.78 -6.41
C THR A 591 11.84 1.59 -6.54
N GLY A 592 11.63 2.56 -5.65
CA GLY A 592 10.43 3.39 -5.60
C GLY A 592 9.23 2.71 -4.96
N PRO A 593 8.03 3.28 -5.15
CA PRO A 593 6.77 2.72 -4.66
C PRO A 593 6.50 1.36 -5.30
N PHE A 594 5.88 0.45 -4.54
CA PHE A 594 5.61 -0.90 -5.02
C PHE A 594 4.64 -0.94 -6.21
N ASP A 595 4.98 -1.74 -7.23
CA ASP A 595 4.08 -2.01 -8.34
C ASP A 595 2.97 -2.99 -7.96
N ALA A 596 1.88 -2.44 -7.43
CA ALA A 596 0.69 -3.20 -7.07
C ALA A 596 -0.07 -3.77 -8.29
N THR A 597 0.24 -3.33 -9.52
CA THR A 597 -0.42 -3.86 -10.72
C THR A 597 0.00 -5.30 -11.03
N VAL A 598 1.19 -5.74 -10.60
CA VAL A 598 1.63 -7.14 -10.70
C VAL A 598 0.75 -8.09 -9.88
N LEU A 599 0.02 -7.55 -8.90
CA LEU A 599 -0.95 -8.25 -8.08
C LEU A 599 -2.39 -8.08 -8.60
N GLY A 600 -2.57 -7.50 -9.78
CA GLY A 600 -3.86 -7.23 -10.39
C GLY A 600 -4.64 -6.08 -9.73
N ARG A 601 -3.96 -5.23 -8.94
CA ARG A 601 -4.60 -4.07 -8.29
C ARG A 601 -4.64 -2.90 -9.26
N ALA A 602 -5.78 -2.21 -9.32
CA ALA A 602 -5.95 -1.03 -10.17
C ALA A 602 -5.15 0.18 -9.64
N LEU A 603 -5.04 0.30 -8.31
CA LEU A 603 -4.35 1.40 -7.65
C LEU A 603 -2.88 1.03 -7.40
N SER A 604 -1.97 1.73 -8.05
CA SER A 604 -0.53 1.55 -7.88
C SER A 604 0.17 2.90 -8.06
N SER A 605 1.02 3.29 -7.11
CA SER A 605 1.82 4.53 -7.18
C SER A 605 3.19 4.31 -7.83
N HIS A 606 3.47 3.11 -8.33
CA HIS A 606 4.74 2.77 -8.95
C HIS A 606 5.16 3.69 -10.09
N PHE A 607 6.42 3.55 -10.44
CA PHE A 607 7.01 4.31 -11.51
C PHE A 607 6.52 3.91 -12.88
N LEU A 608 6.19 4.93 -13.64
CA LEU A 608 5.84 4.87 -15.03
C LEU A 608 6.93 5.59 -15.82
N ASP A 609 7.17 5.12 -17.04
CA ASP A 609 8.07 5.82 -17.97
C ASP A 609 7.52 7.21 -18.36
N THR A 610 6.23 7.45 -18.10
CA THR A 610 5.52 8.71 -18.34
C THR A 610 5.56 9.67 -17.16
N ASP A 611 6.22 9.30 -16.05
CA ASP A 611 6.36 10.16 -14.89
C ASP A 611 7.14 11.43 -15.21
N TRP A 612 6.85 12.48 -14.44
CA TRP A 612 7.62 13.71 -14.47
C TRP A 612 8.91 13.52 -13.67
N ILE A 613 10.00 13.20 -14.35
CA ILE A 613 11.30 12.95 -13.72
C ILE A 613 11.99 14.30 -13.49
N ILE A 614 12.35 14.58 -12.23
CA ILE A 614 13.17 15.75 -11.85
C ILE A 614 14.65 15.40 -11.95
N HIS A 615 15.03 14.24 -11.41
CA HIS A 615 16.41 13.80 -11.34
C HIS A 615 16.48 12.28 -11.30
N GLN A 616 17.44 11.68 -12.02
CA GLN A 616 17.79 10.27 -11.93
C GLN A 616 19.31 10.11 -11.92
N PRO A 617 19.86 9.00 -11.39
CA PRO A 617 21.30 8.80 -11.34
C PRO A 617 21.95 8.87 -12.74
N ASP A 618 21.29 8.30 -13.74
CA ASP A 618 21.78 8.22 -15.12
C ASP A 618 21.38 9.43 -15.98
N THR A 619 20.41 10.22 -15.51
CA THR A 619 19.92 11.44 -16.19
C THR A 619 19.79 12.55 -15.15
N PRO A 620 20.92 13.12 -14.70
CA PRO A 620 20.87 14.18 -13.71
C PRO A 620 20.11 15.37 -14.26
N MET A 621 19.29 16.02 -13.43
CA MET A 621 18.65 17.28 -13.79
C MET A 621 17.80 17.16 -15.08
N ALA A 622 16.89 16.18 -15.10
CA ALA A 622 16.04 15.89 -16.24
C ALA A 622 14.88 16.91 -16.37
N TRP A 623 15.20 18.20 -16.47
CA TRP A 623 14.21 19.29 -16.45
C TRP A 623 13.22 19.31 -17.61
N HIS A 624 13.34 18.39 -18.57
CA HIS A 624 12.49 18.29 -19.75
C HIS A 624 11.81 16.92 -19.86
N THR A 625 11.57 16.26 -18.73
CA THR A 625 10.84 14.99 -18.68
C THR A 625 9.40 15.15 -18.18
N PRO A 626 8.43 14.40 -18.75
CA PRO A 626 8.61 13.36 -19.76
C PRO A 626 9.08 13.95 -21.10
N ARG A 627 10.05 13.30 -21.78
CA ARG A 627 10.47 13.71 -23.14
C ARG A 627 9.18 13.82 -23.95
N SER A 628 8.85 15.03 -24.39
CA SER A 628 7.51 15.46 -24.80
C SER A 628 6.57 14.30 -25.17
N LYS A 629 5.43 14.17 -24.48
CA LYS A 629 4.33 13.25 -24.88
C LYS A 629 3.94 13.41 -26.37
N ILE A 630 4.34 14.55 -26.93
CA ILE A 630 4.43 14.88 -28.34
C ILE A 630 5.58 14.07 -29.00
N THR A 631 5.54 12.75 -28.95
CA THR A 631 6.47 11.94 -29.75
C THR A 631 6.09 12.07 -31.22
N ASP A 632 6.90 12.85 -31.93
CA ASP A 632 6.91 13.07 -33.38
C ASP A 632 5.53 13.35 -34.00
N LEU A 633 5.20 14.63 -34.19
CA LEU A 633 4.02 15.14 -34.90
C LEU A 633 3.83 14.53 -36.31
N SER A 634 4.84 13.83 -36.84
CA SER A 634 4.83 13.12 -38.12
C SER A 634 4.72 11.59 -38.05
N ALA A 635 4.80 10.96 -36.88
CA ALA A 635 4.74 9.50 -36.76
C ALA A 635 3.30 9.00 -36.51
N PRO A 636 2.85 7.91 -37.18
CA PRO A 636 1.57 7.29 -36.88
C PRO A 636 1.55 6.73 -35.43
N PRO A 637 0.40 6.73 -34.75
CA PRO A 637 0.29 6.39 -33.33
C PRO A 637 0.68 4.92 -33.03
N VAL A 638 1.49 4.71 -32.00
CA VAL A 638 1.89 3.38 -31.51
C VAL A 638 0.73 2.75 -30.72
N LEU A 639 0.12 1.68 -31.25
CA LEU A 639 -1.16 1.13 -30.80
C LEU A 639 -1.09 -0.05 -29.79
N ALA A 640 0.11 -0.58 -29.50
CA ALA A 640 0.25 -1.88 -28.84
C ALA A 640 -0.24 -1.98 -27.37
N PRO A 641 -0.07 -1.00 -26.46
CA PRO A 641 -0.46 -1.16 -25.04
C PRO A 641 -1.97 -1.07 -24.79
N GLN A 642 -2.71 -0.27 -25.56
CA GLN A 642 -4.15 -0.07 -25.40
C GLN A 642 -4.97 -1.32 -25.74
N LEU A 643 -4.44 -2.16 -26.64
CA LEU A 643 -5.06 -3.44 -27.02
C LEU A 643 -5.13 -4.41 -25.82
N ALA A 644 -4.10 -4.49 -24.97
CA ALA A 644 -4.07 -5.46 -23.87
C ALA A 644 -5.15 -5.21 -22.78
N ASN A 645 -5.47 -3.95 -22.50
CA ASN A 645 -6.48 -3.59 -21.48
C ASN A 645 -7.93 -3.61 -22.00
N THR A 646 -8.12 -3.44 -23.31
CA THR A 646 -9.45 -3.40 -23.92
C THR A 646 -9.99 -4.81 -24.24
N PHE A 647 -9.11 -5.81 -24.35
CA PHE A 647 -9.48 -7.18 -24.77
C PHE A 647 -9.70 -8.14 -23.62
N ARG A 648 -10.92 -8.11 -23.09
CA ARG A 648 -11.41 -9.11 -22.14
C ARG A 648 -12.21 -10.22 -22.85
N PRO A 649 -11.76 -11.50 -22.82
CA PRO A 649 -12.42 -12.63 -23.47
C PRO A 649 -13.91 -12.78 -23.15
N GLU A 650 -14.33 -12.34 -21.96
CA GLU A 650 -15.70 -12.41 -21.46
C GLU A 650 -16.73 -11.56 -22.23
N ASN A 651 -16.31 -10.58 -23.02
CA ASN A 651 -17.24 -9.68 -23.74
C ASN A 651 -17.42 -10.04 -25.23
N TRP A 652 -16.82 -11.14 -25.69
CA TRP A 652 -16.70 -11.41 -27.13
C TRP A 652 -18.01 -11.76 -27.82
N ALA A 653 -19.00 -12.28 -27.10
CA ALA A 653 -20.32 -12.60 -27.65
C ALA A 653 -21.15 -11.35 -27.99
N ALA A 654 -20.76 -10.17 -27.49
CA ALA A 654 -21.47 -8.91 -27.72
C ALA A 654 -21.00 -8.15 -28.97
N TYR A 655 -19.88 -8.54 -29.58
CA TYR A 655 -19.34 -7.84 -30.75
C TYR A 655 -20.05 -8.24 -32.06
N SER A 656 -20.39 -7.22 -32.84
CA SER A 656 -20.84 -7.38 -34.23
C SER A 656 -19.72 -7.88 -35.14
N ASP A 657 -20.08 -8.42 -36.31
CA ASP A 657 -19.10 -8.93 -37.28
C ASP A 657 -18.17 -7.82 -37.80
N ALA A 658 -18.69 -6.59 -37.94
CA ALA A 658 -17.89 -5.41 -38.30
C ALA A 658 -16.85 -5.06 -37.22
N GLN A 659 -17.24 -5.13 -35.95
CA GLN A 659 -16.31 -4.95 -34.84
C GLN A 659 -15.25 -6.05 -34.83
N LEU A 660 -15.63 -7.32 -35.00
CA LEU A 660 -14.67 -8.43 -35.07
C LEU A 660 -13.68 -8.28 -36.25
N GLY A 661 -14.13 -7.79 -37.40
CA GLY A 661 -13.27 -7.49 -38.55
C GLY A 661 -12.26 -6.38 -38.27
N ALA A 662 -12.69 -5.26 -37.72
CA ALA A 662 -11.81 -4.16 -37.33
C ALA A 662 -10.78 -4.60 -36.27
N LEU A 663 -11.20 -5.44 -35.32
CA LEU A 663 -10.31 -6.02 -34.31
C LEU A 663 -9.26 -6.95 -34.92
N GLN A 664 -9.64 -7.73 -35.94
CA GLN A 664 -8.70 -8.59 -36.65
C GLN A 664 -7.63 -7.76 -37.37
N GLU A 665 -8.03 -6.73 -38.12
CA GLU A 665 -7.10 -5.84 -38.82
C GLU A 665 -6.13 -5.15 -37.84
N HIS A 666 -6.64 -4.63 -36.72
CA HIS A 666 -5.80 -4.05 -35.68
C HIS A 666 -4.81 -5.04 -35.07
N SER A 667 -5.23 -6.28 -34.79
CA SER A 667 -4.33 -7.30 -34.24
C SER A 667 -3.20 -7.67 -35.21
N GLN A 668 -3.48 -7.68 -36.51
CA GLN A 668 -2.48 -7.93 -37.56
C GLN A 668 -1.50 -6.77 -37.67
N HIS A 669 -1.99 -5.53 -37.62
CA HIS A 669 -1.15 -4.33 -37.65
C HIS A 669 -0.20 -4.29 -36.45
N ALA A 670 -0.71 -4.50 -35.23
CA ALA A 670 0.10 -4.54 -34.01
C ALA A 670 1.18 -5.64 -34.05
N ALA A 671 0.89 -6.79 -34.67
CA ALA A 671 1.88 -7.86 -34.84
C ALA A 671 3.00 -7.47 -35.82
N VAL A 672 2.70 -6.67 -36.85
CA VAL A 672 3.70 -6.14 -37.78
C VAL A 672 4.56 -5.08 -37.10
N GLU A 673 3.95 -4.10 -36.42
CA GLU A 673 4.67 -3.06 -35.68
C GLU A 673 5.63 -3.65 -34.63
N ALA A 674 5.17 -4.64 -33.85
CA ALA A 674 6.01 -5.30 -32.85
C ALA A 674 7.24 -5.98 -33.49
N ARG A 675 7.08 -6.60 -34.67
CA ARG A 675 8.20 -7.22 -35.41
C ARG A 675 9.15 -6.19 -36.00
N GLU A 676 8.63 -5.08 -36.52
CA GLU A 676 9.45 -4.00 -37.06
C GLU A 676 10.26 -3.32 -35.95
N ARG A 677 9.64 -3.05 -34.80
CA ARG A 677 10.34 -2.52 -33.63
C ARG A 677 11.42 -3.45 -33.11
N ALA A 678 11.17 -4.76 -33.08
CA ALA A 678 12.17 -5.75 -32.72
C ALA A 678 13.38 -5.72 -33.68
N ARG A 679 13.14 -5.58 -34.99
CA ARG A 679 14.21 -5.44 -36.00
C ARG A 679 14.99 -4.15 -35.82
N GLU A 680 14.32 -3.03 -35.57
CA GLU A 680 14.96 -1.73 -35.37
C GLU A 680 15.87 -1.75 -34.14
N LEU A 681 15.40 -2.26 -33.01
CA LEU A 681 16.21 -2.42 -31.78
C LEU A 681 17.43 -3.32 -32.02
N HIS A 682 17.24 -4.41 -32.77
CA HIS A 682 18.35 -5.30 -33.15
C HIS A 682 19.38 -4.58 -34.03
N GLN A 683 18.95 -3.76 -34.99
CA GLN A 683 19.85 -2.98 -35.85
C GLN A 683 20.59 -1.88 -35.08
N GLN A 684 19.91 -1.16 -34.19
CA GLN A 684 20.53 -0.17 -33.30
C GLN A 684 21.61 -0.82 -32.43
N HIS A 685 21.33 -2.02 -31.92
CA HIS A 685 22.28 -2.78 -31.14
C HIS A 685 23.53 -3.20 -31.96
N ILE A 686 23.35 -3.72 -33.18
CA ILE A 686 24.46 -4.02 -34.10
C ILE A 686 25.30 -2.76 -34.36
N ALA A 687 24.66 -1.61 -34.57
CA ALA A 687 25.35 -0.35 -34.82
C ALA A 687 26.20 0.10 -33.61
N LEU A 688 25.66 0.02 -32.39
CA LEU A 688 26.37 0.30 -31.14
C LEU A 688 27.60 -0.60 -30.96
N ARG A 689 27.44 -1.91 -31.13
CA ARG A 689 28.55 -2.87 -31.05
C ARG A 689 29.63 -2.60 -32.11
N THR A 690 29.21 -2.27 -33.32
CA THR A 690 30.13 -1.93 -34.42
C THR A 690 30.93 -0.67 -34.11
N ALA A 691 30.25 0.39 -33.65
CA ALA A 691 30.90 1.64 -33.27
C ALA A 691 31.91 1.46 -32.13
N PHE A 692 31.57 0.64 -31.13
CA PHE A 692 32.47 0.32 -30.03
C PHE A 692 33.73 -0.42 -30.50
N ALA A 693 33.56 -1.44 -31.35
CA ALA A 693 34.67 -2.22 -31.89
C ALA A 693 35.62 -1.36 -32.74
N GLN A 694 35.08 -0.41 -33.50
CA GLN A 694 35.88 0.52 -34.33
C GLN A 694 36.64 1.57 -33.50
N GLN A 695 36.17 1.90 -32.30
CA GLN A 695 36.74 2.97 -31.46
C GLN A 695 37.52 2.45 -30.24
N ASP A 696 37.97 1.19 -30.26
CA ASP A 696 38.85 0.60 -29.23
C ASP A 696 38.38 0.87 -27.78
N GLY A 697 37.09 0.68 -27.51
CA GLY A 697 36.47 1.02 -26.22
C GLY A 697 35.45 2.16 -26.26
N GLY A 698 35.13 2.70 -27.46
CA GLY A 698 34.10 3.72 -27.67
C GLY A 698 34.59 5.16 -27.50
N ALA A 699 33.66 6.11 -27.69
CA ALA A 699 33.94 7.54 -27.66
C ALA A 699 34.50 8.01 -26.31
N ALA A 700 34.02 7.45 -25.20
CA ALA A 700 34.48 7.77 -23.85
C ALA A 700 35.95 7.38 -23.63
N VAL A 701 36.36 6.18 -24.06
CA VAL A 701 37.76 5.74 -23.99
C VAL A 701 38.65 6.60 -24.90
N THR A 702 38.16 6.96 -26.09
CA THR A 702 38.86 7.87 -27.02
C THR A 702 39.05 9.26 -26.41
N GLN A 703 38.01 9.80 -25.75
CA GLN A 703 38.06 11.09 -25.08
C GLN A 703 38.98 11.10 -23.87
N LEU A 704 38.95 10.05 -23.03
CA LEU A 704 39.85 9.90 -21.88
C LEU A 704 41.32 9.87 -22.33
N ARG A 705 41.62 9.17 -23.43
CA ARG A 705 42.96 9.18 -24.03
C ARG A 705 43.35 10.57 -24.53
N ALA A 706 42.45 11.27 -25.22
CA ALA A 706 42.70 12.63 -25.70
C ALA A 706 42.93 13.64 -24.55
N GLN A 707 42.34 13.39 -23.38
CA GLN A 707 42.52 14.18 -22.16
C GLN A 707 43.76 13.79 -21.34
N GLY A 708 44.55 12.80 -21.78
CA GLY A 708 45.75 12.36 -21.07
C GLY A 708 45.47 11.54 -19.80
N ALA A 709 44.31 10.88 -19.71
CA ALA A 709 43.99 10.00 -18.58
C ALA A 709 45.01 8.86 -18.43
N SER A 710 45.23 8.39 -17.19
CA SER A 710 46.15 7.29 -16.91
C SER A 710 45.72 5.99 -17.58
N ALA A 711 46.68 5.12 -17.90
CA ALA A 711 46.39 3.82 -18.52
C ALA A 711 45.40 2.96 -17.70
N GLU A 712 45.47 3.04 -16.37
CA GLU A 712 44.55 2.35 -15.46
C GLU A 712 43.12 2.90 -15.55
N THR A 713 42.96 4.22 -15.67
CA THR A 713 41.65 4.87 -15.85
C THR A 713 41.04 4.50 -17.19
N VAL A 714 41.88 4.48 -18.24
CA VAL A 714 41.48 4.06 -19.59
C VAL A 714 41.03 2.59 -19.59
N GLU A 715 41.70 1.69 -18.86
CA GLU A 715 41.28 0.30 -18.80
C GLU A 715 40.05 0.05 -17.92
N ARG A 716 39.87 0.78 -16.83
CA ARG A 716 38.61 0.75 -16.07
C ARG A 716 37.44 1.20 -16.93
N ALA A 717 37.60 2.28 -17.70
CA ALA A 717 36.58 2.76 -18.62
C ALA A 717 36.28 1.75 -19.73
N ARG A 718 37.31 1.07 -20.28
CA ARG A 718 37.12 -0.02 -21.25
C ARG A 718 36.34 -1.18 -20.65
N ALA A 719 36.70 -1.63 -19.45
CA ALA A 719 36.03 -2.73 -18.77
C ALA A 719 34.56 -2.41 -18.45
N ALA A 720 34.28 -1.20 -17.98
CA ALA A 720 32.91 -0.71 -17.77
C ALA A 720 32.11 -0.70 -19.08
N ALA A 721 32.67 -0.18 -20.16
CA ALA A 721 31.97 -0.11 -21.44
C ALA A 721 31.72 -1.50 -22.06
N VAL A 722 32.57 -2.51 -21.79
CA VAL A 722 32.29 -3.91 -22.14
C VAL A 722 31.09 -4.46 -21.36
N GLN A 723 30.97 -4.12 -20.07
CA GLN A 723 29.82 -4.50 -19.24
C GLN A 723 28.53 -3.82 -19.73
N ASP A 724 28.59 -2.53 -20.08
CA ASP A 724 27.45 -1.78 -20.62
C ASP A 724 26.97 -2.39 -21.95
N ILE A 725 27.88 -2.84 -22.81
CA ILE A 725 27.52 -3.54 -24.06
C ILE A 725 26.89 -4.90 -23.79
N ALA A 726 27.44 -5.67 -22.85
CA ALA A 726 26.84 -6.95 -22.46
C ALA A 726 25.43 -6.74 -21.87
N TYR A 727 25.22 -5.68 -21.10
CA TYR A 727 23.91 -5.30 -20.57
C TYR A 727 22.95 -4.85 -21.68
N ALA A 728 23.43 -4.03 -22.63
CA ALA A 728 22.66 -3.62 -23.79
C ALA A 728 22.29 -4.82 -24.69
N GLU A 729 23.19 -5.81 -24.85
CA GLU A 729 22.93 -7.09 -25.53
C GLU A 729 21.80 -7.85 -24.83
N GLN A 730 21.90 -8.02 -23.51
CA GLN A 730 20.87 -8.73 -22.74
C GLN A 730 19.51 -8.02 -22.81
N THR A 731 19.51 -6.69 -22.74
CA THR A 731 18.29 -5.86 -22.80
C THR A 731 17.66 -5.90 -24.20
N ALA A 732 18.47 -5.86 -25.26
CA ALA A 732 18.01 -6.01 -26.64
C ALA A 732 17.40 -7.40 -26.87
N VAL A 733 18.03 -8.48 -26.37
CA VAL A 733 17.49 -9.84 -26.46
C VAL A 733 16.17 -9.98 -25.69
N LYS A 734 16.08 -9.44 -24.47
CA LYS A 734 14.82 -9.42 -23.69
C LYS A 734 13.72 -8.66 -24.42
N SER A 735 14.03 -7.48 -24.98
CA SER A 735 13.08 -6.64 -25.72
C SER A 735 12.61 -7.31 -27.01
N GLN A 736 13.53 -7.95 -27.74
CA GLN A 736 13.22 -8.76 -28.92
C GLN A 736 12.30 -9.94 -28.54
N THR A 737 12.65 -10.68 -27.50
CA THR A 737 11.85 -11.82 -27.01
C THR A 737 10.44 -11.38 -26.59
N ALA A 738 10.33 -10.26 -25.88
CA ALA A 738 9.05 -9.70 -25.47
C ALA A 738 8.20 -9.25 -26.68
N SER A 739 8.83 -8.61 -27.66
CA SER A 739 8.18 -8.15 -28.90
C SER A 739 7.72 -9.33 -29.77
N GLU A 740 8.54 -10.39 -29.88
CA GLU A 740 8.17 -11.64 -30.55
C GLU A 740 7.02 -12.34 -29.84
N ALA A 741 7.06 -12.44 -28.51
CA ALA A 741 5.97 -12.99 -27.72
C ALA A 741 4.68 -12.17 -27.87
N ALA A 742 4.76 -10.84 -27.93
CA ALA A 742 3.64 -9.95 -28.22
C ALA A 742 3.07 -10.19 -29.63
N ALA A 743 3.93 -10.32 -30.64
CA ALA A 743 3.51 -10.63 -32.00
C ALA A 743 2.84 -12.02 -32.10
N VAL A 744 3.35 -13.03 -31.41
CA VAL A 744 2.72 -14.36 -31.32
C VAL A 744 1.35 -14.28 -30.65
N ARG A 745 1.23 -13.53 -29.54
CA ARG A 745 -0.06 -13.31 -28.87
C ARG A 745 -1.06 -12.58 -29.77
N ALA A 746 -0.64 -11.50 -30.42
CA ALA A 746 -1.48 -10.75 -31.34
C ALA A 746 -1.94 -11.62 -32.53
N GLN A 747 -1.05 -12.45 -33.08
CA GLN A 747 -1.39 -13.42 -34.13
C GLN A 747 -2.37 -14.49 -33.64
N ALA A 748 -2.21 -15.00 -32.41
CA ALA A 748 -3.14 -15.94 -31.80
C ALA A 748 -4.53 -15.32 -31.59
N ILE A 749 -4.59 -14.08 -31.12
CA ILE A 749 -5.83 -13.30 -30.98
C ILE A 749 -6.49 -13.12 -32.35
N GLY A 750 -5.75 -12.67 -33.37
CA GLY A 750 -6.27 -12.51 -34.73
C GLY A 750 -6.80 -13.82 -35.33
N SER A 751 -6.11 -14.94 -35.11
CA SER A 751 -6.56 -16.26 -35.57
C SER A 751 -7.85 -16.71 -34.89
N GLU A 752 -7.98 -16.45 -33.58
CA GLU A 752 -9.20 -16.76 -32.84
C GLU A 752 -10.37 -15.84 -33.23
N LEU A 753 -10.11 -14.55 -33.48
CA LEU A 753 -11.10 -13.61 -34.03
C LEU A 753 -11.61 -14.10 -35.39
N GLN A 754 -10.69 -14.52 -36.27
CA GLN A 754 -11.05 -15.09 -37.58
C GLN A 754 -11.90 -16.36 -37.44
N ARG A 755 -11.52 -17.27 -36.53
CA ARG A 755 -12.29 -18.48 -36.24
C ARG A 755 -13.71 -18.14 -35.78
N ARG A 756 -13.87 -17.16 -34.88
CA ARG A 756 -15.16 -16.75 -34.33
C ARG A 756 -16.01 -15.95 -35.31
N ALA A 757 -15.41 -15.15 -36.18
CA ALA A 757 -16.12 -14.46 -37.26
C ALA A 757 -16.75 -15.46 -38.25
N ALA A 758 -16.17 -16.66 -38.39
CA ALA A 758 -16.75 -17.75 -39.19
C ALA A 758 -17.94 -18.47 -38.50
N LEU A 759 -18.21 -18.19 -37.22
CA LEU A 759 -19.30 -18.79 -36.46
C LEU A 759 -20.56 -17.93 -36.52
N SER A 760 -21.71 -18.57 -36.71
CA SER A 760 -23.01 -17.90 -36.53
C SER A 760 -23.16 -17.34 -35.10
N PRO A 761 -23.98 -16.30 -34.89
CA PRO A 761 -24.22 -15.75 -33.56
C PRO A 761 -24.67 -16.80 -32.52
N GLN A 762 -25.45 -17.80 -32.95
CA GLN A 762 -25.89 -18.91 -32.09
C GLN A 762 -24.72 -19.82 -31.69
N GLN A 763 -23.83 -20.15 -32.62
CA GLN A 763 -22.63 -20.96 -32.32
C GLN A 763 -21.68 -20.23 -31.36
N ARG A 764 -21.47 -18.91 -31.53
CA ARG A 764 -20.68 -18.10 -30.60
C ARG A 764 -21.25 -18.13 -29.19
N ARG A 765 -22.57 -17.98 -29.04
CA ARG A 765 -23.25 -18.09 -27.74
C ARG A 765 -23.05 -19.48 -27.11
N THR A 766 -23.18 -20.55 -27.89
CA THR A 766 -22.99 -21.92 -27.39
C THR A 766 -21.55 -22.17 -26.93
N GLU A 767 -20.55 -21.71 -27.67
CA GLU A 767 -19.14 -21.81 -27.24
C GLU A 767 -18.86 -21.02 -25.97
N GLU A 768 -19.44 -19.82 -25.84
CA GLU A 768 -19.26 -18.99 -24.65
C GLU A 768 -19.89 -19.63 -23.41
N LEU A 769 -21.09 -20.20 -23.54
CA LEU A 769 -21.74 -20.96 -22.47
C LEU A 769 -20.93 -22.20 -22.09
N ALA A 770 -20.36 -22.92 -23.06
CA ALA A 770 -19.48 -24.06 -22.80
C ALA A 770 -18.19 -23.65 -22.08
N ARG A 771 -17.61 -22.50 -22.45
CA ARG A 771 -16.43 -21.94 -21.80
C ARG A 771 -16.73 -21.52 -20.36
N GLN A 772 -17.87 -20.87 -20.12
CA GLN A 772 -18.33 -20.51 -18.77
C GLN A 772 -18.57 -21.75 -17.90
N ALA A 773 -19.05 -22.85 -18.49
CA ALA A 773 -19.25 -24.11 -17.79
C ALA A 773 -17.92 -24.85 -17.46
N LEU A 774 -16.88 -24.67 -18.30
CA LEU A 774 -15.55 -25.29 -18.15
C LEU A 774 -14.54 -24.44 -17.39
N ALA A 775 -14.77 -23.12 -17.26
CA ALA A 775 -13.96 -22.28 -16.41
C ALA A 775 -13.95 -22.90 -15.01
N PRO A 776 -12.77 -23.13 -14.38
CA PRO A 776 -12.71 -23.69 -13.05
C PRO A 776 -13.65 -22.86 -12.19
N GLN A 777 -14.69 -23.50 -11.66
CA GLN A 777 -15.59 -22.85 -10.72
C GLN A 777 -14.67 -22.38 -9.60
N ARG A 778 -14.26 -21.10 -9.61
CA ARG A 778 -13.81 -20.40 -8.41
C ARG A 778 -14.92 -20.72 -7.44
N THR A 779 -14.64 -21.58 -6.46
CA THR A 779 -15.63 -22.10 -5.54
C THR A 779 -16.40 -20.90 -5.03
N ALA A 780 -17.63 -20.73 -5.52
CA ALA A 780 -18.49 -19.72 -4.98
C ALA A 780 -18.56 -20.02 -3.47
N PRO A 781 -18.45 -19.00 -2.60
CA PRO A 781 -18.73 -19.21 -1.20
C PRO A 781 -20.07 -19.94 -1.08
N PRO A 782 -20.22 -20.88 -0.14
CA PRO A 782 -21.43 -21.68 0.00
C PRO A 782 -22.66 -20.76 -0.01
N PRO A 783 -23.78 -21.19 -0.64
CA PRO A 783 -24.94 -20.34 -0.81
C PRO A 783 -25.35 -19.77 0.54
N VAL A 784 -25.28 -18.45 0.65
CA VAL A 784 -25.80 -17.70 1.80
C VAL A 784 -27.24 -18.14 2.00
N ALA A 785 -27.55 -18.66 3.19
CA ALA A 785 -28.89 -19.08 3.55
C ALA A 785 -29.90 -17.97 3.20
N PRO A 786 -31.08 -18.30 2.65
CA PRO A 786 -32.06 -17.29 2.25
C PRO A 786 -32.37 -16.39 3.44
N ARG A 787 -32.15 -15.08 3.25
CA ARG A 787 -32.48 -14.04 4.25
C ARG A 787 -33.91 -14.28 4.73
N ARG A 788 -34.09 -14.40 6.05
CA ARG A 788 -35.44 -14.29 6.64
C ARG A 788 -36.01 -12.94 6.23
N PRO A 789 -37.27 -12.86 5.78
CA PRO A 789 -37.90 -11.59 5.50
C PRO A 789 -37.89 -10.75 6.78
N GLU A 790 -37.34 -9.54 6.68
CA GLU A 790 -37.34 -8.57 7.77
C GLU A 790 -38.77 -8.35 8.26
N PRO A 791 -39.00 -8.28 9.58
CA PRO A 791 -40.29 -7.90 10.11
C PRO A 791 -40.56 -6.45 9.68
N LYS A 792 -41.64 -6.25 8.91
CA LYS A 792 -42.13 -4.93 8.52
C LYS A 792 -42.24 -4.05 9.77
N GLN A 793 -41.39 -3.03 9.85
CA GLN A 793 -41.50 -2.00 10.88
C GLN A 793 -42.86 -1.32 10.74
N GLN A 794 -43.70 -1.47 11.76
CA GLN A 794 -44.92 -0.67 11.89
C GLN A 794 -44.52 0.78 12.21
N PRO A 795 -45.20 1.78 11.62
CA PRO A 795 -44.97 3.18 11.96
C PRO A 795 -45.38 3.44 13.42
N PRO A 796 -44.64 4.30 14.16
CA PRO A 796 -44.93 4.57 15.56
C PRO A 796 -46.29 5.26 15.70
N GLY A 797 -47.23 4.53 16.28
CA GLY A 797 -48.58 4.97 16.56
C GLY A 797 -48.66 5.85 17.80
N GLN A 798 -49.38 6.95 17.61
CA GLN A 798 -49.95 7.89 18.57
C GLN A 798 -50.24 7.31 19.97
N SER A 799 -49.80 8.08 20.95
CA SER A 799 -50.24 8.08 22.34
C SER A 799 -51.77 8.09 22.47
N ARG A 800 -52.29 7.17 23.27
CA ARG A 800 -53.57 7.34 23.97
C ARG A 800 -53.43 6.96 25.44
N SER A 801 -53.86 7.91 26.24
CA SER A 801 -54.16 7.86 27.66
C SER A 801 -55.11 6.72 28.05
N MET A 802 -54.70 5.94 29.04
CA MET A 802 -55.35 5.82 30.36
C MET A 802 -54.33 5.27 31.36
#